data_AF-A0A2P8L7N2-F1
#
_entry.id   AF-A0A2P8L7N2-F1
#
_cell.length_a   1.000
_cell.length_b   1.000
_cell.length_c   1.000
_cell.angle_alpha   90.00
_cell.angle_beta   90.00
_cell.angle_gamma   90.00
#
_symmetry.space_group_name_H-M   'P 1'
#
loop_
_entity.id
_entity.type
_entity.pdbx_description
1 polymer ?
#
loop_
_entity_poly.entity_id
_entity_poly.type
_entity_poly.pdbx_seq_one_letter_code
_entity_poly.pdbx_strand_id
1 'polypeptide(L)'
;YRYDDVGRQVAREDEHGALTQYQWDSVGRLILVVLPGGATREFSHNPYGKITSERNELGHVTRYEYADGLHLISRRINSDGTQVNYRYDNTRLLLTEIENEVGETYQLDYHPNGLIKQETGFDGQRTAYVYDLNGNLLEKTEHGDDGSQLVTRYERDPSGRLVRKTLPDGEVVNYAYDRQGNLLSVDDGHWALAYEYDAQNRLTADHQGWGTLRYGYDACGQLKNLRLPDNNRLTFNHDKSGHLATVELNGKTLTSHLFKTGKERQRQQGQLLSHYDYDDQNRLHAHAVTQQEHKLYRRHYDYDKSGNLTRLLDTRKGEHHYHYDPLARLTRADHSQDVQERFGHDPAGNLLMQDRPGPDIVAGNRLVIQGDHHYDYDAFGNLIRQRRGKGHQLVTEYRYDCQHRLIGITQPNGQTASYRYDPFGRRISKTVDDLITEFFWQGDKLVAEHHADRHRSYIYEPDSFRPLALLEGFGPKDTQPFHYQLDHLGTPQELTAPDGEIVWSAHYRAYGEIARLDVGKIDNPLRFQGQYFDPESGLHYNRHRYYNPDIGRYLTPDPVKLAGGINAYRYAPNPTGWVDPLGLSCKLGDCPDSTGNQKKIASAGILTTHEKAGGHLIRKHVERTDEQLLARFESEPNIPASSTFKTLEEAEAIVSRSLANHQQKIINFINGNKSKLIIKDSSSQPVGVSILKDTEKSIPVYSFLLVLKRAPKMPDGYLLLTGYPEK
;
A
#
# COMPACT_ATOMS: atom_id res chain seq x y z
N TYR A 1 26.61 9.47 -5.99
CA TYR A 1 26.88 9.38 -4.53
C TYR A 1 28.29 9.86 -4.23
N ARG A 2 28.50 10.51 -3.09
CA ARG A 2 29.80 10.96 -2.59
C ARG A 2 29.99 10.49 -1.15
N TYR A 3 31.21 10.08 -0.80
CA TYR A 3 31.56 9.51 0.49
C TYR A 3 32.75 10.25 1.10
N ASP A 4 32.86 10.25 2.42
CA ASP A 4 34.08 10.67 3.11
C ASP A 4 35.13 9.54 3.18
N ASP A 5 36.30 9.84 3.75
CA ASP A 5 37.44 8.92 3.83
C ASP A 5 37.17 7.64 4.64
N VAL A 6 36.11 7.63 5.46
CA VAL A 6 35.67 6.45 6.25
C VAL A 6 34.45 5.76 5.63
N GLY A 7 34.08 6.12 4.39
CA GLY A 7 33.04 5.47 3.61
C GLY A 7 31.60 5.86 3.99
N ARG A 8 31.42 6.92 4.78
CA ARG A 8 30.07 7.45 5.11
C ARG A 8 29.59 8.32 3.96
N GLN A 9 28.33 8.19 3.59
CA GLN A 9 27.74 8.99 2.52
C GLN A 9 27.61 10.44 2.96
N VAL A 10 28.25 11.38 2.26
CA VAL A 10 28.18 12.82 2.54
C VAL A 10 27.29 13.57 1.55
N ALA A 11 27.06 12.99 0.38
CA ALA A 11 26.11 13.54 -0.59
C ALA A 11 25.48 12.44 -1.46
N ARG A 12 24.20 12.61 -1.77
CA ARG A 12 23.46 11.85 -2.77
C ARG A 12 22.89 12.84 -3.76
N GLU A 13 23.13 12.60 -5.03
CA GLU A 13 22.49 13.29 -6.14
C GLU A 13 21.65 12.24 -6.85
N ASP A 14 20.38 12.53 -7.07
CA ASP A 14 19.49 11.63 -7.83
C ASP A 14 19.63 11.86 -9.34
N GLU A 15 18.85 11.12 -10.13
CA GLU A 15 18.87 11.21 -11.60
C GLU A 15 18.36 12.55 -12.16
N HIS A 16 17.81 13.41 -11.29
CA HIS A 16 17.28 14.73 -11.62
C HIS A 16 18.22 15.87 -11.19
N GLY A 17 19.36 15.55 -10.58
CA GLY A 17 20.32 16.53 -10.06
C GLY A 17 19.98 17.03 -8.65
N ALA A 18 18.98 16.45 -7.99
CA ALA A 18 18.57 16.84 -6.65
C ALA A 18 19.62 16.39 -5.62
N LEU A 19 20.29 17.35 -4.98
CA LEU A 19 21.39 17.08 -4.06
C LEU A 19 20.92 17.04 -2.60
N THR A 20 20.98 15.85 -1.99
CA THR A 20 20.86 15.68 -0.54
C THR A 20 22.25 15.55 0.09
N GLN A 21 22.53 16.34 1.13
CA GLN A 21 23.81 16.31 1.85
C GLN A 21 23.62 15.76 3.27
N TYR A 22 24.66 15.11 3.79
CA TYR A 22 24.64 14.45 5.09
C TYR A 22 25.84 14.90 5.91
N GLN A 23 25.62 15.25 7.17
CA GLN A 23 26.70 15.54 8.12
C GLN A 23 26.70 14.52 9.25
N TRP A 24 27.90 14.11 9.63
CA TRP A 24 28.15 13.10 10.63
C TRP A 24 28.99 13.69 11.76
N ASP A 25 28.78 13.23 12.99
CA ASP A 25 29.66 13.58 14.09
C ASP A 25 31.00 12.79 14.04
N SER A 26 31.87 13.05 15.02
CA SER A 26 33.20 12.42 15.13
C SER A 26 33.16 10.91 15.35
N VAL A 27 32.01 10.36 15.78
CA VAL A 27 31.82 8.92 16.03
C VAL A 27 30.93 8.24 14.99
N GLY A 28 30.59 8.92 13.90
CA GLY A 28 29.87 8.32 12.77
C GLY A 28 28.36 8.30 12.86
N ARG A 29 27.76 9.14 13.71
CA ARG A 29 26.30 9.27 13.80
C ARG A 29 25.81 10.44 12.93
N LEU A 30 24.69 10.24 12.23
CA LEU A 30 24.09 11.26 11.37
C LEU A 30 23.53 12.39 12.25
N ILE A 31 23.93 13.63 12.04
CA ILE A 31 23.47 14.77 12.84
C ILE A 31 22.68 15.80 12.03
N LEU A 32 22.86 15.84 10.71
CA LEU A 32 22.16 16.75 9.82
C LEU A 32 21.94 16.10 8.45
N VAL A 33 20.75 16.30 7.89
CA VAL A 33 20.44 16.10 6.48
C VAL A 33 20.04 17.44 5.89
N VAL A 34 20.64 17.83 4.78
CA VAL A 34 20.24 19.00 3.98
C VAL A 34 19.57 18.48 2.71
N LEU A 35 18.28 18.80 2.54
CA LEU A 35 17.49 18.41 1.37
C LEU A 35 17.84 19.28 0.16
N PRO A 36 17.46 18.87 -1.07
CA PRO A 36 17.75 19.61 -2.31
C PRO A 36 17.33 21.09 -2.30
N GLY A 37 16.27 21.44 -1.54
CA GLY A 37 15.81 22.82 -1.34
C GLY A 37 16.48 23.58 -0.19
N GLY A 38 17.56 23.07 0.40
CA GLY A 38 18.28 23.68 1.53
C GLY A 38 17.60 23.53 2.90
N ALA A 39 16.40 22.95 2.95
CA ALA A 39 15.74 22.60 4.19
C ALA A 39 16.53 21.53 4.96
N THR A 40 16.50 21.59 6.29
CA THR A 40 17.37 20.75 7.14
C THR A 40 16.57 19.86 8.08
N ARG A 41 17.11 18.67 8.32
CA ARG A 41 16.65 17.77 9.39
C ARG A 41 17.80 17.47 10.32
N GLU A 42 17.62 17.70 11.61
CA GLU A 42 18.69 17.55 12.63
C GLU A 42 18.38 16.41 13.58
N PHE A 43 19.43 15.73 14.05
CA PHE A 43 19.33 14.61 14.96
C PHE A 43 20.28 14.77 16.15
N SER A 44 19.76 14.62 17.36
CA SER A 44 20.57 14.52 18.58
C SER A 44 20.63 13.08 19.06
N HIS A 45 21.74 12.70 19.69
CA HIS A 45 21.99 11.32 20.13
C HIS A 45 22.40 11.25 21.59
N ASN A 46 22.01 10.17 22.28
CA ASN A 46 22.59 9.82 23.57
C ASN A 46 23.98 9.15 23.41
N PRO A 47 24.73 8.91 24.51
CA PRO A 47 26.04 8.25 24.45
C PRO A 47 26.04 6.85 23.81
N TYR A 48 24.88 6.18 23.74
CA TYR A 48 24.72 4.86 23.12
C TYR A 48 24.37 4.92 21.63
N GLY A 49 24.37 6.13 21.04
CA GLY A 49 24.08 6.34 19.62
C GLY A 49 22.60 6.19 19.25
N LYS A 50 21.69 6.29 20.23
CA LYS A 50 20.25 6.34 19.97
C LYS A 50 19.77 7.79 19.81
N ILE A 51 18.81 8.02 18.92
CA ILE A 51 18.26 9.35 18.63
C ILE A 51 17.43 9.84 19.82
N THR A 52 17.80 10.95 20.44
CA THR A 52 17.04 11.58 21.54
C THR A 52 16.16 12.72 21.09
N SER A 53 16.45 13.32 19.94
CA SER A 53 15.56 14.26 19.29
C SER A 53 15.76 14.30 17.79
N GLU A 54 14.67 14.57 17.08
CA GLU A 54 14.64 14.87 15.65
C GLU A 54 13.99 16.24 15.48
N ARG A 55 14.67 17.15 14.77
CA ARG A 55 14.11 18.41 14.32
C ARG A 55 13.80 18.30 12.84
N ASN A 56 12.54 18.48 12.45
CA ASN A 56 12.13 18.45 11.05
C ASN A 56 12.47 19.76 10.31
N GLU A 57 12.10 19.82 9.04
CA GLU A 57 12.39 20.90 8.10
C GLU A 57 11.70 22.23 8.43
N LEU A 58 10.65 22.18 9.26
CA LEU A 58 9.93 23.34 9.79
C LEU A 58 10.46 23.78 11.18
N GLY A 59 11.44 23.05 11.73
CA GLY A 59 12.01 23.33 13.04
C GLY A 59 11.26 22.68 14.21
N HIS A 60 10.21 21.91 13.95
CA HIS A 60 9.45 21.17 14.97
C HIS A 60 10.30 20.03 15.53
N VAL A 61 10.28 19.84 16.85
CA VAL A 61 11.15 18.88 17.54
C VAL A 61 10.32 17.75 18.13
N THR A 62 10.59 16.52 17.71
CA THR A 62 10.13 15.31 18.40
C THR A 62 11.26 14.81 19.30
N ARG A 63 10.95 14.39 20.54
CA ARG A 63 11.93 13.87 21.50
C ARG A 63 11.62 12.43 21.86
N TYR A 64 12.67 11.67 22.15
CA TYR A 64 12.58 10.27 22.53
C TYR A 64 13.33 10.04 23.84
N GLU A 65 12.62 9.46 24.80
CA GLU A 65 13.18 8.97 26.06
C GLU A 65 13.26 7.45 25.99
N TYR A 66 14.26 6.89 26.67
CA TYR A 66 14.56 5.45 26.62
C TYR A 66 14.43 4.85 28.01
N ALA A 67 13.91 3.63 28.08
CA ALA A 67 13.92 2.85 29.32
C ALA A 67 15.35 2.56 29.76
N ASP A 68 15.63 2.78 31.05
CA ASP A 68 16.96 2.68 31.63
C ASP A 68 17.60 1.31 31.36
N GLY A 69 18.78 1.32 30.73
CA GLY A 69 19.56 0.11 30.43
C GLY A 69 19.01 -0.78 29.31
N LEU A 70 17.80 -0.52 28.79
CA LEU A 70 17.16 -1.37 27.76
C LEU A 70 17.36 -0.85 26.33
N HIS A 71 17.70 0.43 26.17
CA HIS A 71 17.79 1.09 24.86
C HIS A 71 16.50 1.00 24.01
N LEU A 72 15.36 0.79 24.66
CA LEU A 72 14.01 0.78 24.09
C LEU A 72 13.34 2.12 24.38
N ILE A 73 12.58 2.66 23.42
CA ILE A 73 11.87 3.94 23.60
C ILE A 73 10.78 3.75 24.64
N SER A 74 10.83 4.49 25.75
CA SER A 74 9.79 4.49 26.79
C SER A 74 8.78 5.61 26.58
N ARG A 75 9.17 6.72 25.94
CA ARG A 75 8.28 7.86 25.69
C ARG A 75 8.69 8.61 24.44
N ARG A 76 7.71 8.96 23.62
CA ARG A 76 7.84 9.89 22.48
C ARG A 76 7.09 11.16 22.85
N ILE A 77 7.77 12.30 22.83
CA ILE A 77 7.16 13.62 23.00
C ILE A 77 7.06 14.24 21.61
N ASN A 78 5.82 14.42 21.16
CA ASN A 78 5.49 15.00 19.86
C ASN A 78 5.82 16.51 19.86
N SER A 79 5.85 17.11 18.66
CA SER A 79 6.24 18.52 18.50
C SER A 79 5.26 19.54 19.08
N ASP A 80 4.00 19.16 19.29
CA ASP A 80 2.98 19.96 19.96
C ASP A 80 2.99 19.78 21.50
N GLY A 81 3.89 18.94 22.02
CA GLY A 81 4.04 18.64 23.45
C GLY A 81 3.20 17.46 23.95
N THR A 82 2.32 16.90 23.11
CA THR A 82 1.62 15.64 23.42
C THR A 82 2.61 14.47 23.45
N GLN A 83 2.21 13.32 24.00
CA GLN A 83 3.13 12.22 24.24
C GLN A 83 2.51 10.84 24.03
N VAL A 84 3.35 9.88 23.69
CA VAL A 84 3.01 8.45 23.68
C VAL A 84 3.99 7.71 24.58
N ASN A 85 3.48 6.91 25.51
CA ASN A 85 4.30 6.09 26.41
C ASN A 85 4.28 4.63 25.96
N TYR A 86 5.39 3.92 26.16
CA TYR A 86 5.59 2.53 25.78
C TYR A 86 6.13 1.73 26.96
N ARG A 87 5.60 0.53 27.17
CA ARG A 87 6.06 -0.38 28.24
C ARG A 87 6.47 -1.74 27.69
N TYR A 88 7.43 -2.36 28.36
CA TYR A 88 8.05 -3.62 27.94
C TYR A 88 8.10 -4.59 29.12
N ASP A 89 6.95 -4.81 29.76
CA ASP A 89 6.83 -5.57 31.01
C ASP A 89 6.77 -7.09 30.71
N ASN A 90 7.67 -7.57 29.84
CA ASN A 90 7.78 -8.96 29.43
C ASN A 90 9.25 -9.43 29.52
N THR A 91 9.47 -10.70 29.86
CA THR A 91 10.81 -11.29 30.01
C THR A 91 11.66 -11.26 28.73
N ARG A 92 11.03 -11.11 27.56
CA ARG A 92 11.69 -10.95 26.25
C ARG A 92 11.79 -9.48 25.79
N LEU A 93 11.42 -8.52 26.64
CA LEU A 93 11.39 -7.09 26.34
C LEU A 93 10.50 -6.72 25.13
N LEU A 94 9.41 -7.48 24.94
CA LEU A 94 8.39 -7.17 23.94
C LEU A 94 7.50 -6.03 24.43
N LEU A 95 6.98 -5.21 23.50
CA LEU A 95 6.04 -4.14 23.80
C LEU A 95 4.76 -4.71 24.40
N THR A 96 4.41 -4.35 25.63
CA THR A 96 3.22 -4.84 26.34
C THR A 96 2.11 -3.80 26.44
N GLU A 97 2.44 -2.51 26.40
CA GLU A 97 1.46 -1.43 26.50
C GLU A 97 1.88 -0.20 25.71
N ILE A 98 0.91 0.45 25.07
CA ILE A 98 1.02 1.80 24.50
C ILE A 98 0.00 2.67 25.21
N GLU A 99 0.42 3.77 25.82
CA GLU A 99 -0.47 4.82 26.32
C GLU A 99 -0.46 5.97 25.31
N ASN A 100 -1.62 6.31 24.75
CA ASN A 100 -1.75 7.36 23.75
C ASN A 100 -1.74 8.78 24.37
N GLU A 101 -1.85 9.79 23.52
CA GLU A 101 -1.79 11.20 23.89
C GLU A 101 -2.89 11.68 24.86
N VAL A 102 -3.95 10.90 25.05
CA VAL A 102 -5.06 11.19 25.98
C VAL A 102 -5.09 10.28 27.21
N GLY A 103 -4.10 9.39 27.36
CA GLY A 103 -3.98 8.48 28.51
C GLY A 103 -4.76 7.16 28.37
N GLU A 104 -5.32 6.86 27.20
CA GLU A 104 -5.91 5.54 26.92
C GLU A 104 -4.81 4.53 26.62
N THR A 105 -5.06 3.25 26.92
CA THR A 105 -4.06 2.19 26.78
C THR A 105 -4.44 1.15 25.74
N TYR A 106 -3.44 0.68 25.00
CA TYR A 106 -3.49 -0.50 24.15
C TYR A 106 -2.58 -1.56 24.76
N GLN A 107 -3.07 -2.78 24.97
CA GLN A 107 -2.32 -3.83 25.68
C GLN A 107 -2.06 -5.04 24.80
N LEU A 108 -0.88 -5.64 24.96
CA LEU A 108 -0.39 -6.79 24.20
C LEU A 108 0.09 -7.87 25.16
N ASP A 109 -0.62 -9.00 25.15
CA ASP A 109 -0.26 -10.20 25.90
C ASP A 109 0.37 -11.24 24.98
N TYR A 110 1.39 -11.94 25.47
CA TYR A 110 2.17 -12.89 24.67
C TYR A 110 2.12 -14.30 25.24
N HIS A 111 2.18 -15.28 24.33
CA HIS A 111 2.57 -16.64 24.68
C HIS A 111 4.06 -16.71 25.03
N PRO A 112 4.52 -17.75 25.76
CA PRO A 112 5.94 -17.92 26.08
C PRO A 112 6.88 -17.98 24.86
N ASN A 113 6.37 -18.31 23.67
CA ASN A 113 7.12 -18.33 22.41
C ASN A 113 7.26 -16.94 21.75
N GLY A 114 6.58 -15.91 22.26
CA GLY A 114 6.62 -14.53 21.76
C GLY A 114 5.52 -14.17 20.75
N LEU A 115 4.61 -15.09 20.43
CA LEU A 115 3.43 -14.78 19.62
C LEU A 115 2.39 -14.03 20.46
N ILE A 116 1.67 -13.08 19.85
CA ILE A 116 0.59 -12.34 20.51
C ILE A 116 -0.53 -13.32 20.85
N LYS A 117 -0.80 -13.48 22.14
CA LYS A 117 -1.91 -14.26 22.68
C LYS A 117 -3.21 -13.48 22.65
N GLN A 118 -3.14 -12.21 23.03
CA GLN A 118 -4.30 -11.32 23.09
C GLN A 118 -3.84 -9.88 22.92
N GLU A 119 -4.67 -9.08 22.28
CA GLU A 119 -4.56 -7.63 22.24
C GLU A 119 -5.84 -6.99 22.79
N THR A 120 -5.69 -5.84 23.46
CA THR A 120 -6.81 -5.01 23.94
C THR A 120 -6.64 -3.61 23.36
N GLY A 121 -7.61 -3.16 22.56
CA GLY A 121 -7.61 -1.85 21.91
C GLY A 121 -7.84 -0.69 22.89
N PHE A 122 -7.59 0.54 22.43
CA PHE A 122 -7.90 1.77 23.18
C PHE A 122 -9.38 1.92 23.55
N ASP A 123 -10.25 1.24 22.80
CA ASP A 123 -11.68 1.18 23.03
C ASP A 123 -12.10 0.02 23.95
N GLY A 124 -11.14 -0.74 24.50
CA GLY A 124 -11.37 -1.88 25.36
C GLY A 124 -11.66 -3.19 24.63
N GLN A 125 -11.79 -3.19 23.30
CA GLN A 125 -12.06 -4.41 22.54
C GLN A 125 -10.89 -5.38 22.61
N ARG A 126 -11.20 -6.66 22.84
CA ARG A 126 -10.18 -7.71 22.96
C ARG A 126 -10.22 -8.64 21.77
N THR A 127 -9.04 -8.94 21.22
CA THR A 127 -8.87 -9.99 20.20
C THR A 127 -7.84 -10.99 20.70
N ALA A 128 -8.21 -12.28 20.74
CA ALA A 128 -7.35 -13.38 21.17
C ALA A 128 -6.99 -14.28 19.99
N TYR A 129 -5.81 -14.91 20.08
CA TYR A 129 -5.25 -15.73 19.02
C TYR A 129 -4.74 -17.07 19.56
N VAL A 130 -4.97 -18.14 18.79
CA VAL A 130 -4.44 -19.48 19.07
C VAL A 130 -3.64 -19.95 17.87
N TYR A 131 -2.47 -20.53 18.13
CA TYR A 131 -1.53 -20.97 17.10
C TYR A 131 -1.22 -22.46 17.22
N ASP A 132 -0.81 -23.06 16.10
CA ASP A 132 -0.17 -24.37 16.11
C ASP A 132 1.30 -24.29 16.57
N LEU A 133 1.97 -25.45 16.65
CA LEU A 133 3.38 -25.54 17.04
C LEU A 133 4.35 -24.91 16.03
N ASN A 134 3.92 -24.70 14.78
CA ASN A 134 4.69 -24.04 13.73
C ASN A 134 4.45 -22.52 13.70
N GLY A 135 3.61 -21.99 14.60
CA GLY A 135 3.27 -20.57 14.68
C GLY A 135 2.18 -20.13 13.69
N ASN A 136 1.48 -21.06 13.05
CA ASN A 136 0.35 -20.72 12.18
C ASN A 136 -0.90 -20.45 13.03
N LEU A 137 -1.64 -19.40 12.67
CA LEU A 137 -2.92 -19.08 13.31
C LEU A 137 -3.95 -20.18 13.05
N LEU A 138 -4.55 -20.70 14.12
CA LEU A 138 -5.64 -21.69 14.13
C LEU A 138 -6.99 -21.06 14.45
N GLU A 139 -7.02 -20.07 15.36
CA GLU A 139 -8.25 -19.43 15.82
C GLU A 139 -7.99 -17.95 16.11
N LYS A 140 -8.92 -17.09 15.68
CA LYS A 140 -9.04 -15.69 16.08
C LYS A 140 -10.39 -15.52 16.79
N THR A 141 -10.37 -14.94 17.99
CA THR A 141 -11.58 -14.68 18.78
C THR A 141 -11.68 -13.20 19.09
N GLU A 142 -12.71 -12.54 18.59
CA GLU A 142 -13.03 -11.14 18.88
C GLU A 142 -14.09 -11.10 19.98
N HIS A 143 -13.87 -10.30 21.02
CA HIS A 143 -14.75 -10.16 22.16
C HIS A 143 -15.45 -8.80 22.13
N GLY A 144 -16.78 -8.82 22.08
CA GLY A 144 -17.58 -7.61 22.16
C GLY A 144 -17.68 -7.06 23.58
N ASP A 145 -17.91 -5.76 23.69
CA ASP A 145 -18.09 -5.06 24.98
C ASP A 145 -19.34 -5.55 25.76
N ASP A 146 -20.27 -6.24 25.08
CA ASP A 146 -21.47 -6.88 25.65
C ASP A 146 -21.24 -8.35 26.08
N GLY A 147 -20.02 -8.86 25.92
CA GLY A 147 -19.64 -10.25 26.21
C GLY A 147 -19.87 -11.25 25.08
N SER A 148 -20.40 -10.81 23.92
CA SER A 148 -20.49 -11.63 22.71
C SER A 148 -19.10 -11.98 22.16
N GLN A 149 -19.03 -13.04 21.34
CA GLN A 149 -17.78 -13.51 20.74
C GLN A 149 -17.96 -13.86 19.28
N LEU A 150 -17.01 -13.42 18.45
CA LEU A 150 -16.89 -13.82 17.05
C LEU A 150 -15.64 -14.68 16.90
N VAL A 151 -15.83 -15.97 16.58
CA VAL A 151 -14.74 -16.94 16.47
C VAL A 151 -14.54 -17.31 15.01
N THR A 152 -13.34 -17.03 14.48
CA THR A 152 -12.91 -17.47 13.15
C THR A 152 -11.86 -18.58 13.30
N ARG A 153 -12.03 -19.69 12.58
CA ARG A 153 -11.11 -20.84 12.60
C ARG A 153 -10.42 -21.01 11.25
N TYR A 154 -9.17 -21.48 11.29
CA TYR A 154 -8.32 -21.66 10.11
C TYR A 154 -7.74 -23.08 10.09
N GLU A 155 -7.90 -23.76 8.95
CA GLU A 155 -7.28 -25.05 8.69
C GLU A 155 -6.24 -24.91 7.58
N ARG A 156 -5.10 -25.59 7.74
CA ARG A 156 -3.97 -25.50 6.82
C ARG A 156 -3.51 -26.89 6.36
N ASP A 157 -2.96 -26.93 5.16
CA ASP A 157 -2.29 -28.14 4.66
C ASP A 157 -0.90 -28.33 5.30
N PRO A 158 -0.21 -29.48 5.07
CA PRO A 158 1.12 -29.72 5.61
C PRO A 158 2.20 -28.73 5.16
N SER A 159 1.95 -27.97 4.09
CA SER A 159 2.84 -26.90 3.59
C SER A 159 2.52 -25.54 4.23
N GLY A 160 1.58 -25.48 5.18
CA GLY A 160 1.17 -24.27 5.89
C GLY A 160 0.18 -23.39 5.12
N ARG A 161 -0.33 -23.82 3.97
CA ARG A 161 -1.28 -23.04 3.15
C ARG A 161 -2.69 -23.15 3.72
N LEU A 162 -3.42 -22.05 3.79
CA LEU A 162 -4.80 -22.01 4.28
C LEU A 162 -5.71 -22.78 3.32
N VAL A 163 -6.34 -23.87 3.77
CA VAL A 163 -7.26 -24.68 2.94
C VAL A 163 -8.73 -24.47 3.32
N ARG A 164 -9.00 -24.03 4.55
CA ARG A 164 -10.35 -23.71 5.01
C ARG A 164 -10.33 -22.59 6.03
N LYS A 165 -11.31 -21.68 5.94
CA LYS A 165 -11.63 -20.67 6.95
C LYS A 165 -13.11 -20.83 7.34
N THR A 166 -13.39 -21.03 8.62
CA THR A 166 -14.75 -21.07 9.15
C THR A 166 -15.05 -19.76 9.87
N LEU A 167 -16.11 -19.09 9.48
CA LEU A 167 -16.55 -17.80 10.01
C LEU A 167 -17.43 -17.96 11.27
N PRO A 168 -17.64 -16.89 12.06
CA PRO A 168 -18.45 -16.94 13.28
C PRO A 168 -19.91 -17.36 13.08
N ASP A 169 -20.49 -17.10 11.91
CA ASP A 169 -21.85 -17.50 11.53
C ASP A 169 -21.94 -18.96 11.03
N GLY A 170 -20.81 -19.66 10.94
CA GLY A 170 -20.72 -21.04 10.48
C GLY A 170 -20.42 -21.18 8.98
N GLU A 171 -20.38 -20.08 8.23
CA GLU A 171 -20.00 -20.10 6.82
C GLU A 171 -18.56 -20.58 6.63
N VAL A 172 -18.31 -21.30 5.54
CA VAL A 172 -17.03 -21.96 5.28
C VAL A 172 -16.47 -21.51 3.93
N VAL A 173 -15.28 -20.93 3.97
CA VAL A 173 -14.49 -20.60 2.78
C VAL A 173 -13.43 -21.67 2.56
N ASN A 174 -13.46 -22.33 1.41
CA ASN A 174 -12.48 -23.34 1.02
C ASN A 174 -11.50 -22.77 -0.02
N TYR A 175 -10.24 -23.17 0.08
CA TYR A 175 -9.16 -22.74 -0.79
C TYR A 175 -8.52 -23.97 -1.44
N ALA A 176 -8.39 -23.96 -2.76
CA ALA A 176 -7.72 -25.02 -3.50
C ALA A 176 -6.43 -24.51 -4.14
N TYR A 177 -5.40 -25.34 -4.17
CA TYR A 177 -4.10 -24.99 -4.76
C TYR A 177 -3.62 -26.09 -5.69
N ASP A 178 -2.80 -25.71 -6.66
CA ASP A 178 -2.04 -26.67 -7.44
C ASP A 178 -0.80 -27.19 -6.68
N ARG A 179 -0.03 -28.05 -7.37
CA ARG A 179 1.22 -28.62 -6.85
C ARG A 179 2.37 -27.62 -6.79
N GLN A 180 2.30 -26.51 -7.52
CA GLN A 180 3.32 -25.45 -7.54
C GLN A 180 3.09 -24.42 -6.42
N GLY A 181 1.91 -24.40 -5.80
CA GLY A 181 1.56 -23.42 -4.78
C GLY A 181 0.55 -22.37 -5.24
N ASN A 182 0.15 -22.38 -6.50
CA ASN A 182 -0.76 -21.38 -7.04
C ASN A 182 -2.18 -21.64 -6.56
N LEU A 183 -2.91 -20.58 -6.21
CA LEU A 183 -4.29 -20.63 -5.75
C LEU A 183 -5.21 -20.90 -6.93
N LEU A 184 -5.87 -22.05 -6.99
CA LEU A 184 -6.76 -22.42 -8.09
C LEU A 184 -8.19 -21.93 -7.89
N SER A 185 -8.69 -21.94 -6.65
CA SER A 185 -10.05 -21.47 -6.35
C SER A 185 -10.23 -21.03 -4.91
N VAL A 186 -11.20 -20.15 -4.71
CA VAL A 186 -11.75 -19.78 -3.40
C VAL A 186 -13.26 -19.84 -3.47
N ASP A 187 -13.89 -20.57 -2.57
CA ASP A 187 -15.32 -20.84 -2.63
C ASP A 187 -15.93 -20.78 -1.23
N ASP A 188 -16.91 -19.90 -1.05
CA ASP A 188 -17.75 -19.77 0.15
C ASP A 188 -19.14 -20.40 -0.01
N GLY A 189 -19.38 -21.15 -1.10
CA GLY A 189 -20.68 -21.74 -1.42
C GLY A 189 -21.66 -20.77 -2.10
N HIS A 190 -21.30 -19.49 -2.23
CA HIS A 190 -22.13 -18.45 -2.84
C HIS A 190 -21.48 -17.81 -4.06
N TRP A 191 -20.17 -17.57 -4.02
CA TRP A 191 -19.42 -16.89 -5.07
C TRP A 191 -18.03 -17.50 -5.25
N ALA A 192 -17.95 -18.48 -6.15
CA ALA A 192 -16.68 -19.13 -6.47
C ALA A 192 -15.78 -18.22 -7.32
N LEU A 193 -14.53 -18.12 -6.90
CA LEU A 193 -13.42 -17.51 -7.63
C LEU A 193 -12.52 -18.63 -8.16
N ALA A 194 -12.06 -18.51 -9.40
CA ALA A 194 -11.11 -19.47 -9.98
C ALA A 194 -10.01 -18.79 -10.79
N TYR A 195 -8.82 -19.39 -10.78
CA TYR A 195 -7.62 -18.82 -11.38
C TYR A 195 -6.90 -19.82 -12.27
N GLU A 196 -6.41 -19.35 -13.41
CA GLU A 196 -5.58 -20.10 -14.35
C GLU A 196 -4.17 -19.50 -14.38
N TYR A 197 -3.15 -20.35 -14.54
CA TYR A 197 -1.75 -19.94 -14.59
C TYR A 197 -1.03 -20.55 -15.79
N ASP A 198 -0.02 -19.85 -16.29
CA ASP A 198 0.93 -20.42 -17.25
C ASP A 198 2.03 -21.25 -16.59
N ALA A 199 2.88 -21.89 -17.40
CA ALA A 199 3.98 -22.72 -16.92
C ALA A 199 5.08 -21.95 -16.15
N GLN A 200 5.02 -20.60 -16.15
CA GLN A 200 5.89 -19.72 -15.36
C GLN A 200 5.20 -19.23 -14.08
N ASN A 201 4.05 -19.80 -13.70
CA ASN A 201 3.22 -19.42 -12.55
C ASN A 201 2.66 -17.98 -12.64
N ARG A 202 2.46 -17.45 -13.86
CA ARG A 202 1.82 -16.14 -14.06
C ARG A 202 0.33 -16.32 -14.30
N LEU A 203 -0.50 -15.47 -13.72
CA LEU A 203 -1.96 -15.53 -13.81
C LEU A 203 -2.43 -15.26 -15.25
N THR A 204 -3.09 -16.22 -15.90
CA THR A 204 -3.62 -16.06 -17.27
C THR A 204 -5.12 -15.81 -17.32
N ALA A 205 -5.87 -16.19 -16.28
CA ALA A 205 -7.28 -15.87 -16.14
C ALA A 205 -7.73 -15.75 -14.69
N ASP A 206 -8.68 -14.84 -14.45
CA ASP A 206 -9.40 -14.65 -13.18
C ASP A 206 -10.91 -14.76 -13.47
N HIS A 207 -11.55 -15.79 -12.94
CA HIS A 207 -12.97 -16.09 -13.10
C HIS A 207 -13.73 -15.67 -11.85
N GLN A 208 -14.74 -14.82 -12.03
CA GLN A 208 -15.61 -14.37 -10.94
C GLN A 208 -17.01 -14.06 -11.49
N GLY A 209 -18.05 -14.48 -10.77
CA GLY A 209 -19.43 -14.15 -11.12
C GLY A 209 -19.78 -14.33 -12.58
N TRP A 210 -20.16 -13.23 -13.22
CA TRP A 210 -20.64 -13.17 -14.59
C TRP A 210 -19.55 -13.05 -15.68
N GLY A 211 -18.26 -13.12 -15.33
CA GLY A 211 -17.20 -12.82 -16.31
C GLY A 211 -15.83 -13.41 -16.03
N THR A 212 -14.85 -13.03 -16.87
CA THR A 212 -13.47 -13.50 -16.76
C THR A 212 -12.50 -12.42 -17.24
N LEU A 213 -11.47 -12.12 -16.45
CA LEU A 213 -10.29 -11.40 -16.95
C LEU A 213 -9.35 -12.37 -17.61
N ARG A 214 -8.71 -11.95 -18.70
CA ARG A 214 -7.60 -12.71 -19.29
C ARG A 214 -6.38 -11.85 -19.46
N TYR A 215 -5.24 -12.41 -19.08
CA TYR A 215 -3.97 -11.72 -19.08
C TYR A 215 -3.03 -12.33 -20.12
N GLY A 216 -2.21 -11.49 -20.73
CA GLY A 216 -1.09 -11.89 -21.56
C GLY A 216 0.13 -11.08 -21.19
N TYR A 217 1.28 -11.74 -21.11
CA TYR A 217 2.53 -11.13 -20.71
C TYR A 217 3.52 -11.06 -21.87
N ASP A 218 4.45 -10.12 -21.80
CA ASP A 218 5.58 -10.08 -22.72
C ASP A 218 6.72 -11.01 -22.26
N ALA A 219 7.83 -10.98 -23.03
CA ALA A 219 9.02 -11.78 -22.76
C ALA A 219 9.76 -11.36 -21.48
N CYS A 220 9.55 -10.13 -21.01
CA CYS A 220 10.10 -9.61 -19.75
C CYS A 220 9.19 -9.93 -18.54
N GLY A 221 8.02 -10.54 -18.79
CA GLY A 221 7.05 -10.86 -17.74
C GLY A 221 6.13 -9.70 -17.36
N GLN A 222 6.17 -8.58 -18.08
CA GLN A 222 5.27 -7.45 -17.85
C GLN A 222 3.89 -7.73 -18.45
N LEU A 223 2.83 -7.21 -17.82
CA LEU A 223 1.47 -7.30 -18.35
C LEU A 223 1.41 -6.55 -19.70
N LYS A 224 1.05 -7.27 -20.76
CA LYS A 224 0.96 -6.74 -22.12
C LYS A 224 -0.48 -6.66 -22.62
N ASN A 225 -1.30 -7.66 -22.30
CA ASN A 225 -2.70 -7.72 -22.75
C ASN A 225 -3.61 -7.97 -21.55
N LEU A 226 -4.71 -7.23 -21.49
CA LEU A 226 -5.82 -7.49 -20.56
C LEU A 226 -7.12 -7.53 -21.35
N ARG A 227 -7.86 -8.63 -21.24
CA ARG A 227 -9.22 -8.73 -21.76
C ARG A 227 -10.21 -8.61 -20.61
N LEU A 228 -11.06 -7.59 -20.69
CA LEU A 228 -12.12 -7.31 -19.73
C LEU A 228 -13.31 -8.28 -19.91
N PRO A 229 -14.22 -8.34 -18.92
CA PRO A 229 -15.35 -9.27 -18.92
C PRO A 229 -16.32 -9.08 -20.09
N ASP A 230 -16.48 -7.84 -20.54
CA ASP A 230 -17.29 -7.43 -21.68
C ASP A 230 -16.56 -7.62 -23.03
N ASN A 231 -15.39 -8.27 -23.02
CA ASN A 231 -14.52 -8.55 -24.17
C ASN A 231 -13.75 -7.34 -24.73
N ASN A 232 -13.80 -6.16 -24.08
CA ASN A 232 -12.86 -5.08 -24.37
C ASN A 232 -11.42 -5.55 -24.17
N ARG A 233 -10.52 -5.13 -25.07
CA ARG A 233 -9.11 -5.53 -25.06
C ARG A 233 -8.22 -4.32 -24.83
N LEU A 234 -7.38 -4.40 -23.81
CA LEU A 234 -6.35 -3.43 -23.50
C LEU A 234 -4.98 -4.01 -23.87
N THR A 235 -4.17 -3.20 -24.54
CA THR A 235 -2.75 -3.50 -24.79
C THR A 235 -1.89 -2.46 -24.09
N PHE A 236 -0.98 -2.89 -23.23
CA PHE A 236 0.00 -2.05 -22.55
C PHE A 236 1.34 -2.21 -23.27
N ASN A 237 1.82 -1.13 -23.88
CA ASN A 237 3.11 -1.11 -24.56
C ASN A 237 4.11 -0.35 -23.69
N HIS A 238 5.26 -0.95 -23.45
CA HIS A 238 6.36 -0.34 -22.70
C HIS A 238 7.50 0.05 -23.65
N ASP A 239 8.22 1.11 -23.30
CA ASP A 239 9.43 1.52 -24.00
C ASP A 239 10.62 0.59 -23.65
N LYS A 240 11.78 0.85 -24.27
CA LYS A 240 13.00 0.04 -24.02
C LYS A 240 13.53 0.15 -22.59
N SER A 241 13.12 1.18 -21.86
CA SER A 241 13.47 1.39 -20.45
C SER A 241 12.46 0.73 -19.50
N GLY A 242 11.39 0.14 -20.03
CA GLY A 242 10.33 -0.51 -19.27
C GLY A 242 9.21 0.43 -18.79
N HIS A 243 9.24 1.72 -19.16
CA HIS A 243 8.15 2.65 -18.81
C HIS A 243 6.97 2.46 -19.75
N LEU A 244 5.75 2.73 -19.26
CA LEU A 244 4.55 2.71 -20.09
C LEU A 244 4.68 3.76 -21.19
N ALA A 245 4.51 3.35 -22.44
CA ALA A 245 4.56 4.20 -23.62
C ALA A 245 3.16 4.47 -24.18
N THR A 246 2.34 3.43 -24.34
CA THR A 246 0.94 3.58 -24.76
C THR A 246 0.03 2.55 -24.09
N VAL A 247 -1.23 2.93 -23.93
CA VAL A 247 -2.35 2.01 -23.68
C VAL A 247 -3.26 2.05 -24.89
N GLU A 248 -3.60 0.90 -25.45
CA GLU A 248 -4.55 0.78 -26.55
C GLU A 248 -5.85 0.15 -26.05
N LEU A 249 -7.00 0.61 -26.57
CA LEU A 249 -8.31 0.00 -26.41
C LEU A 249 -8.79 -0.51 -27.77
N ASN A 250 -9.01 -1.82 -27.87
CA ASN A 250 -9.48 -2.50 -29.07
C ASN A 250 -8.67 -2.15 -30.34
N GLY A 251 -7.36 -2.01 -30.19
CA GLY A 251 -6.42 -1.70 -31.28
C GLY A 251 -6.31 -0.21 -31.66
N LYS A 252 -6.93 0.69 -30.89
CA LYS A 252 -6.77 2.14 -31.03
C LYS A 252 -6.08 2.70 -29.79
N THR A 253 -5.16 3.65 -29.97
CA THR A 253 -4.50 4.32 -28.84
C THR A 253 -5.53 5.01 -27.95
N LEU A 254 -5.56 4.63 -26.67
CA LEU A 254 -6.35 5.24 -25.61
C LEU A 254 -5.53 6.36 -24.95
N THR A 255 -4.28 6.07 -24.57
CA THR A 255 -3.34 7.05 -24.01
C THR A 255 -1.93 6.83 -24.52
N SER A 256 -1.15 7.91 -24.58
CA SER A 256 0.30 7.87 -24.83
C SER A 256 1.03 8.62 -23.74
N HIS A 257 2.21 8.16 -23.38
CA HIS A 257 2.97 8.62 -22.22
C HIS A 257 4.42 8.89 -22.63
N LEU A 258 4.98 9.99 -22.12
CA LEU A 258 6.39 10.32 -22.28
C LEU A 258 7.04 10.44 -20.91
N PHE A 259 7.91 9.49 -20.61
CA PHE A 259 8.75 9.51 -19.42
C PHE A 259 10.11 10.12 -19.73
N LYS A 260 10.61 10.94 -18.80
CA LYS A 260 11.99 11.44 -18.80
C LYS A 260 12.57 11.20 -17.42
N THR A 261 13.72 10.55 -17.34
CA THR A 261 14.41 10.23 -16.07
C THR A 261 13.44 9.60 -15.07
N GLY A 262 12.73 8.54 -15.45
CA GLY A 262 11.78 7.86 -14.56
C GLY A 262 10.42 8.55 -14.36
N LYS A 263 10.26 9.84 -14.67
CA LYS A 263 9.01 10.60 -14.40
C LYS A 263 8.21 10.88 -15.66
N GLU A 264 6.90 10.72 -15.57
CA GLU A 264 5.99 11.11 -16.65
C GLU A 264 5.99 12.63 -16.81
N ARG A 265 6.37 13.12 -18.00
CA ARG A 265 6.42 14.54 -18.36
C ARG A 265 5.27 14.96 -19.24
N GLN A 266 4.78 14.04 -20.08
CA GLN A 266 3.62 14.30 -20.93
C GLN A 266 2.71 13.09 -21.00
N ARG A 267 1.41 13.36 -21.11
CA ARG A 267 0.37 12.37 -21.35
C ARG A 267 -0.62 12.88 -22.40
N GLN A 268 -0.83 12.10 -23.46
CA GLN A 268 -1.88 12.35 -24.43
C GLN A 268 -3.12 11.51 -24.09
N GLN A 269 -4.28 12.16 -24.03
CA GLN A 269 -5.60 11.57 -23.77
C GLN A 269 -6.63 12.22 -24.70
N GLY A 270 -7.12 11.47 -25.69
CA GLY A 270 -7.92 12.05 -26.77
C GLY A 270 -7.14 13.16 -27.50
N GLN A 271 -7.75 14.35 -27.65
CA GLN A 271 -7.08 15.54 -28.19
C GLN A 271 -6.27 16.35 -27.17
N LEU A 272 -6.31 16.00 -25.88
CA LEU A 272 -5.65 16.75 -24.81
C LEU A 272 -4.25 16.23 -24.53
N LEU A 273 -3.31 17.16 -24.38
CA LEU A 273 -1.94 16.90 -23.95
C LEU A 273 -1.69 17.53 -22.58
N SER A 274 -1.49 16.68 -21.59
CA SER A 274 -1.07 17.04 -20.23
C SER A 274 0.45 17.16 -20.16
N HIS A 275 0.93 18.18 -19.47
CA HIS A 275 2.34 18.43 -19.17
C HIS A 275 2.55 18.45 -17.66
N TYR A 276 3.54 17.71 -17.17
CA TYR A 276 3.86 17.58 -15.76
C TYR A 276 5.28 18.10 -15.48
N ASP A 277 5.36 19.08 -14.58
CA ASP A 277 6.61 19.62 -14.07
C ASP A 277 6.74 19.29 -12.59
N TYR A 278 7.94 18.90 -12.18
CA TYR A 278 8.27 18.53 -10.81
C TYR A 278 9.29 19.50 -10.24
N ASP A 279 9.28 19.69 -8.92
CA ASP A 279 10.29 20.46 -8.20
C ASP A 279 11.56 19.63 -7.92
N ASP A 280 12.55 20.27 -7.29
CA ASP A 280 13.83 19.64 -6.94
C ASP A 280 13.70 18.51 -5.89
N GLN A 281 12.51 18.26 -5.34
CA GLN A 281 12.22 17.13 -4.46
C GLN A 281 11.35 16.07 -5.17
N ASN A 282 11.19 16.17 -6.49
CA ASN A 282 10.40 15.29 -7.35
C ASN A 282 8.90 15.28 -7.02
N ARG A 283 8.37 16.36 -6.45
CA ARG A 283 6.93 16.57 -6.19
C ARG A 283 6.31 17.31 -7.37
N LEU A 284 5.05 17.01 -7.72
CA LEU A 284 4.37 17.66 -8.83
C LEU A 284 4.21 19.16 -8.53
N HIS A 285 4.87 20.01 -9.30
CA HIS A 285 4.88 21.45 -9.11
C HIS A 285 3.89 22.15 -10.06
N ALA A 286 3.72 21.63 -11.27
CA ALA A 286 2.70 22.12 -12.18
C ALA A 286 2.14 21.02 -13.08
N HIS A 287 0.84 21.13 -13.35
CA HIS A 287 0.13 20.33 -14.36
C HIS A 287 -0.59 21.28 -15.32
N ALA A 288 -0.24 21.24 -16.61
CA ALA A 288 -0.86 22.08 -17.63
C ALA A 288 -1.49 21.23 -18.74
N VAL A 289 -2.71 21.57 -19.13
CA VAL A 289 -3.45 20.86 -20.19
C VAL A 289 -3.60 21.75 -21.40
N THR A 290 -3.28 21.19 -22.57
CA THR A 290 -3.31 21.89 -23.87
C THR A 290 -4.07 21.09 -24.92
N GLN A 291 -4.60 21.79 -25.93
CA GLN A 291 -5.20 21.20 -27.13
C GLN A 291 -4.75 22.01 -28.35
N GLN A 292 -4.08 21.37 -29.33
CA GLN A 292 -3.60 22.04 -30.55
C GLN A 292 -2.91 23.39 -30.26
N GLU A 293 -1.89 23.39 -29.38
CA GLU A 293 -1.14 24.56 -28.87
C GLU A 293 -1.92 25.55 -27.95
N HIS A 294 -3.25 25.42 -27.84
CA HIS A 294 -4.05 26.27 -26.96
C HIS A 294 -3.98 25.76 -25.52
N LYS A 295 -3.60 26.62 -24.58
CA LYS A 295 -3.60 26.31 -23.14
C LYS A 295 -5.03 26.36 -22.63
N LEU A 296 -5.54 25.24 -22.11
CA LEU A 296 -6.89 25.13 -21.57
C LEU A 296 -6.93 25.52 -20.10
N TYR A 297 -6.09 24.88 -19.29
CA TYR A 297 -5.97 25.18 -17.87
C TYR A 297 -4.63 24.72 -17.29
N ARG A 298 -4.30 25.23 -16.11
CA ARG A 298 -3.09 24.88 -15.36
C ARG A 298 -3.37 24.83 -13.87
N ARG A 299 -2.69 23.90 -13.21
CA ARG A 299 -2.56 23.78 -11.76
C ARG A 299 -1.13 24.02 -11.34
N HIS A 300 -0.97 24.75 -10.24
CA HIS A 300 0.31 24.97 -9.58
C HIS A 300 0.21 24.52 -8.15
N TYR A 301 1.23 23.81 -7.67
CA TYR A 301 1.28 23.24 -6.34
C TYR A 301 2.51 23.80 -5.61
N ASP A 302 2.26 24.44 -4.48
CA ASP A 302 3.30 24.88 -3.56
C ASP A 302 3.27 24.01 -2.31
N TYR A 303 4.47 23.67 -1.82
CA TYR A 303 4.65 22.84 -0.65
C TYR A 303 5.49 23.56 0.38
N ASP A 304 5.25 23.26 1.65
CA ASP A 304 6.18 23.64 2.72
C ASP A 304 7.48 22.82 2.65
N LYS A 305 8.40 23.17 3.55
CA LYS A 305 9.72 22.52 3.64
C LYS A 305 9.65 21.05 4.06
N SER A 306 8.57 20.63 4.73
CA SER A 306 8.36 19.25 5.18
C SER A 306 7.54 18.41 4.19
N GLY A 307 7.04 19.01 3.10
CA GLY A 307 6.31 18.29 2.07
C GLY A 307 4.81 18.45 2.07
N ASN A 308 4.23 19.22 3.01
CA ASN A 308 2.77 19.42 3.00
C ASN A 308 2.39 20.42 1.91
N LEU A 309 1.32 20.12 1.16
CA LEU A 309 0.78 21.05 0.17
C LEU A 309 0.24 22.29 0.89
N THR A 310 0.78 23.48 0.62
CA THR A 310 0.31 24.73 1.24
C THR A 310 -0.59 25.52 0.32
N ARG A 311 -0.44 25.36 -1.00
CA ARG A 311 -1.26 26.06 -1.97
C ARG A 311 -1.51 25.23 -3.22
N LEU A 312 -2.74 25.30 -3.74
CA LEU A 312 -3.11 24.87 -5.08
C LEU A 312 -3.73 26.05 -5.82
N LEU A 313 -3.10 26.50 -6.90
CA LEU A 313 -3.64 27.50 -7.81
C LEU A 313 -4.11 26.81 -9.09
N ASP A 314 -5.42 26.72 -9.28
CA ASP A 314 -6.08 26.16 -10.46
C ASP A 314 -6.75 27.28 -11.27
N THR A 315 -6.38 27.43 -12.54
CA THR A 315 -6.93 28.51 -13.39
C THR A 315 -8.43 28.39 -13.64
N ARG A 316 -9.03 27.22 -13.40
CA ARG A 316 -10.49 27.00 -13.50
C ARG A 316 -11.18 27.05 -12.15
N LYS A 317 -10.55 26.53 -11.10
CA LYS A 317 -11.17 26.31 -9.77
C LYS A 317 -10.76 27.33 -8.70
N GLY A 318 -9.89 28.27 -9.06
CA GLY A 318 -9.41 29.29 -8.15
C GLY A 318 -8.22 28.81 -7.31
N GLU A 319 -8.09 29.39 -6.13
CA GLU A 319 -6.91 29.24 -5.28
C GLU A 319 -7.32 28.59 -3.95
N HIS A 320 -6.53 27.62 -3.54
CA HIS A 320 -6.73 26.83 -2.33
C HIS A 320 -5.49 27.02 -1.43
N HIS A 321 -5.69 27.40 -0.16
CA HIS A 321 -4.63 27.51 0.84
C HIS A 321 -4.86 26.50 1.96
N TYR A 322 -3.81 25.79 2.34
CA TYR A 322 -3.87 24.73 3.36
C TYR A 322 -2.93 25.06 4.52
N HIS A 323 -3.45 24.89 5.73
CA HIS A 323 -2.70 25.14 6.97
C HIS A 323 -2.66 23.90 7.84
N TYR A 324 -1.53 23.68 8.50
CA TYR A 324 -1.28 22.50 9.32
C TYR A 324 -0.85 22.88 10.73
N ASP A 325 -1.11 21.99 11.68
CA ASP A 325 -0.55 22.07 13.02
C ASP A 325 0.89 21.48 13.08
N PRO A 326 1.57 21.52 14.24
CA PRO A 326 2.92 20.99 14.36
C PRO A 326 3.08 19.49 14.06
N LEU A 327 2.00 18.72 14.05
CA LEU A 327 1.95 17.29 13.72
C LEU A 327 1.59 17.03 12.25
N ALA A 328 1.59 18.08 11.42
CA ALA A 328 1.19 18.02 10.02
C ALA A 328 -0.27 17.59 9.78
N ARG A 329 -1.16 17.85 10.75
CA ARG A 329 -2.60 17.63 10.60
C ARG A 329 -3.25 18.87 10.01
N LEU A 330 -4.16 18.69 9.05
CA LEU A 330 -4.83 19.80 8.37
C LEU A 330 -5.75 20.55 9.33
N THR A 331 -5.58 21.86 9.48
CA THR A 331 -6.39 22.74 10.36
C THR A 331 -7.28 23.70 9.59
N ARG A 332 -6.91 24.07 8.36
CA ARG A 332 -7.69 24.94 7.49
C ARG A 332 -7.53 24.56 6.02
N ALA A 333 -8.62 24.64 5.27
CA ALA A 333 -8.60 24.65 3.81
C ALA A 333 -9.41 25.86 3.34
N ASP A 334 -8.73 26.86 2.79
CA ASP A 334 -9.31 28.13 2.36
C ASP A 334 -9.41 28.18 0.84
N HIS A 335 -10.64 28.22 0.33
CA HIS A 335 -10.93 28.21 -1.10
C HIS A 335 -11.41 29.59 -1.56
N SER A 336 -10.82 30.15 -2.62
CA SER A 336 -11.22 31.47 -3.12
C SER A 336 -12.58 31.50 -3.82
N GLN A 337 -13.09 30.32 -4.21
CA GLN A 337 -14.37 30.15 -4.92
C GLN A 337 -15.31 29.15 -4.23
N ASP A 338 -15.02 28.73 -3.00
CA ASP A 338 -15.81 27.74 -2.27
C ASP A 338 -15.78 28.01 -0.75
N VAL A 339 -16.42 27.16 0.04
CA VAL A 339 -16.48 27.25 1.50
C VAL A 339 -15.08 27.10 2.09
N GLN A 340 -14.78 27.95 3.07
CA GLN A 340 -13.60 27.83 3.91
C GLN A 340 -13.85 26.81 5.02
N GLU A 341 -12.98 25.80 5.11
CA GLU A 341 -13.12 24.71 6.06
C GLU A 341 -12.16 24.90 7.24
N ARG A 342 -12.60 24.48 8.43
CA ARG A 342 -11.86 24.61 9.68
C ARG A 342 -11.94 23.31 10.45
N PHE A 343 -10.81 22.84 10.95
CA PHE A 343 -10.67 21.54 11.58
C PHE A 343 -9.97 21.66 12.94
N GLY A 344 -10.56 21.04 13.95
CA GLY A 344 -9.92 20.71 15.21
C GLY A 344 -9.40 19.27 15.19
N HIS A 345 -8.42 18.99 16.04
CA HIS A 345 -7.96 17.63 16.30
C HIS A 345 -7.79 17.47 17.80
N ASP A 346 -8.30 16.38 18.36
CA ASP A 346 -7.94 16.03 19.73
C ASP A 346 -6.48 15.52 19.80
N PRO A 347 -5.89 15.34 20.99
CA PRO A 347 -4.53 14.84 21.11
C PRO A 347 -4.33 13.43 20.49
N ALA A 348 -5.35 12.57 20.50
CA ALA A 348 -5.32 11.23 19.90
C ALA A 348 -5.49 11.22 18.35
N GLY A 349 -5.64 12.41 17.74
CA GLY A 349 -5.73 12.57 16.29
C GLY A 349 -7.12 12.29 15.71
N ASN A 350 -8.18 12.40 16.51
CA ASN A 350 -9.56 12.38 16.02
C ASN A 350 -9.90 13.76 15.43
N LEU A 351 -10.41 13.73 14.19
CA LEU A 351 -10.84 14.93 13.47
C LEU A 351 -12.15 15.46 14.04
N LEU A 352 -12.17 16.75 14.38
CA LEU A 352 -13.33 17.47 14.88
C LEU A 352 -13.70 18.59 13.89
N MET A 353 -14.92 18.54 13.35
CA MET A 353 -15.38 19.51 12.35
C MET A 353 -15.87 20.79 13.05
N GLN A 354 -15.25 21.94 12.76
CA GLN A 354 -15.56 23.20 13.48
C GLN A 354 -16.79 23.94 12.95
N ASP A 355 -17.33 23.52 11.82
CA ASP A 355 -18.59 24.02 11.26
C ASP A 355 -19.84 23.44 11.96
N ARG A 356 -19.64 22.52 12.92
CA ARG A 356 -20.69 21.90 13.74
C ARG A 356 -20.68 22.46 15.16
N PRO A 357 -21.48 23.50 15.47
CA PRO A 357 -21.50 24.05 16.82
C PRO A 357 -22.13 23.05 17.80
N GLY A 358 -21.44 22.80 18.90
CA GLY A 358 -21.92 21.94 19.99
C GLY A 358 -20.78 21.14 20.63
N PRO A 359 -21.11 20.15 21.47
CA PRO A 359 -20.10 19.31 22.11
C PRO A 359 -19.48 18.33 21.10
N ASP A 360 -18.18 18.09 21.28
CA ASP A 360 -17.45 16.98 20.67
C ASP A 360 -17.10 15.98 21.78
N ILE A 361 -17.55 14.73 21.64
CA ILE A 361 -17.24 13.65 22.58
C ILE A 361 -16.66 12.48 21.83
N VAL A 362 -15.45 12.07 22.21
CA VAL A 362 -14.73 10.92 21.68
C VAL A 362 -14.30 10.01 22.84
N ALA A 363 -14.40 8.70 22.65
CA ALA A 363 -13.92 7.70 23.61
C ALA A 363 -13.34 6.49 22.86
N GLY A 364 -12.09 6.09 23.15
CA GLY A 364 -11.42 4.98 22.45
C GLY A 364 -11.34 5.20 20.94
N ASN A 365 -11.13 6.45 20.50
CA ASN A 365 -11.26 6.90 19.11
C ASN A 365 -12.66 6.76 18.46
N ARG A 366 -13.69 6.33 19.19
CA ARG A 366 -15.09 6.33 18.72
C ARG A 366 -15.69 7.72 18.89
N LEU A 367 -16.22 8.31 17.82
CA LEU A 367 -16.85 9.62 17.86
C LEU A 367 -18.28 9.42 18.36
N VAL A 368 -18.63 9.91 19.54
CA VAL A 368 -19.95 9.69 20.17
C VAL A 368 -20.91 10.84 19.89
N ILE A 369 -20.42 12.08 19.98
CA ILE A 369 -21.19 13.30 19.72
C ILE A 369 -20.33 14.28 18.93
N GLN A 370 -20.93 14.95 17.95
CA GLN A 370 -20.37 16.13 17.30
C GLN A 370 -21.49 17.08 16.88
N GLY A 371 -21.62 18.21 17.59
CA GLY A 371 -22.73 19.13 17.37
C GLY A 371 -24.08 18.48 17.72
N ASP A 372 -24.98 18.39 16.75
CA ASP A 372 -26.28 17.71 16.86
C ASP A 372 -26.26 16.24 16.42
N HIS A 373 -25.10 15.72 16.00
CA HIS A 373 -24.94 14.35 15.55
C HIS A 373 -24.56 13.43 16.71
N HIS A 374 -25.29 12.34 16.84
CA HIS A 374 -25.04 11.26 17.79
C HIS A 374 -24.74 9.97 17.04
N TYR A 375 -23.71 9.26 17.50
CA TYR A 375 -23.19 8.07 16.84
C TYR A 375 -23.22 6.90 17.83
N ASP A 376 -23.93 5.84 17.45
CA ASP A 376 -24.03 4.62 18.25
C ASP A 376 -23.23 3.50 17.58
N TYR A 377 -22.44 2.78 18.37
CA TYR A 377 -21.61 1.67 17.92
C TYR A 377 -22.14 0.34 18.46
N ASP A 378 -21.89 -0.74 17.72
CA ASP A 378 -22.08 -2.09 18.25
C ASP A 378 -20.96 -2.48 19.24
N ALA A 379 -21.09 -3.68 19.81
CA ALA A 379 -20.12 -4.23 20.76
C ALA A 379 -18.71 -4.43 20.17
N PHE A 380 -18.56 -4.38 18.84
CA PHE A 380 -17.31 -4.55 18.10
C PHE A 380 -16.80 -3.23 17.49
N GLY A 381 -17.38 -2.09 17.91
CA GLY A 381 -16.96 -0.77 17.47
C GLY A 381 -17.36 -0.40 16.04
N ASN A 382 -18.32 -1.08 15.43
CA ASN A 382 -18.88 -0.67 14.13
C ASN A 382 -19.99 0.36 14.34
N LEU A 383 -19.96 1.46 13.58
CA LEU A 383 -21.02 2.47 13.65
C LEU A 383 -22.34 1.87 13.15
N ILE A 384 -23.34 1.72 14.04
CA ILE A 384 -24.65 1.14 13.70
C ILE A 384 -25.76 2.17 13.54
N ARG A 385 -25.65 3.35 14.17
CA ARG A 385 -26.64 4.42 13.98
C ARG A 385 -26.00 5.80 14.02
N GLN A 386 -26.46 6.67 13.15
CA GLN A 386 -26.23 8.11 13.20
C GLN A 386 -27.57 8.80 13.38
N ARG A 387 -27.72 9.59 14.44
CA ARG A 387 -28.96 10.31 14.77
C ARG A 387 -28.70 11.81 14.78
N ARG A 388 -29.58 12.60 14.17
CA ARG A 388 -29.46 14.08 14.13
C ARG A 388 -30.82 14.78 14.14
N GLY A 389 -30.78 16.11 14.20
CA GLY A 389 -31.98 16.95 14.18
C GLY A 389 -32.78 16.93 15.49
N LYS A 390 -33.91 17.67 15.50
CA LYS A 390 -34.72 17.89 16.71
C LYS A 390 -35.21 16.56 17.28
N GLY A 391 -34.84 16.28 18.53
CA GLY A 391 -35.23 15.05 19.22
C GLY A 391 -34.65 13.77 18.61
N HIS A 392 -33.56 13.87 17.84
CA HIS A 392 -32.85 12.72 17.23
C HIS A 392 -33.72 11.91 16.26
N GLN A 393 -34.64 12.59 15.56
CA GLN A 393 -35.62 11.94 14.69
C GLN A 393 -35.05 11.52 13.33
N LEU A 394 -33.97 12.14 12.85
CA LEU A 394 -33.33 11.76 11.60
C LEU A 394 -32.30 10.67 11.91
N VAL A 395 -32.64 9.41 11.61
CA VAL A 395 -31.81 8.26 11.94
C VAL A 395 -31.37 7.55 10.66
N THR A 396 -30.05 7.41 10.50
CA THR A 396 -29.45 6.47 9.55
C THR A 396 -28.99 5.24 10.32
N GLU A 397 -29.38 4.05 9.87
CA GLU A 397 -28.99 2.78 10.49
C GLU A 397 -28.09 1.97 9.55
N TYR A 398 -27.10 1.29 10.13
CA TYR A 398 -26.12 0.46 9.44
C TYR A 398 -26.15 -0.96 9.99
N ARG A 399 -26.01 -1.96 9.12
CA ARG A 399 -25.99 -3.39 9.48
C ARG A 399 -24.73 -4.05 8.94
N TYR A 400 -24.10 -4.89 9.75
CA TYR A 400 -22.85 -5.57 9.41
C TYR A 400 -23.00 -7.09 9.48
N ASP A 401 -22.16 -7.81 8.74
CA ASP A 401 -22.00 -9.25 8.92
C ASP A 401 -20.96 -9.59 10.00
N CYS A 402 -20.74 -10.89 10.24
CA CYS A 402 -19.79 -11.40 11.22
C CYS A 402 -18.32 -11.08 10.90
N GLN A 403 -18.03 -10.52 9.72
CA GLN A 403 -16.71 -10.07 9.30
C GLN A 403 -16.59 -8.54 9.33
N HIS A 404 -17.55 -7.84 9.95
CA HIS A 404 -17.61 -6.39 10.05
C HIS A 404 -17.74 -5.67 8.69
N ARG A 405 -18.28 -6.35 7.66
CA ARG A 405 -18.58 -5.72 6.36
C ARG A 405 -19.99 -5.15 6.38
N LEU A 406 -20.17 -3.92 5.88
CA LEU A 406 -21.48 -3.28 5.83
C LEU A 406 -22.38 -4.03 4.82
N ILE A 407 -23.44 -4.67 5.29
CA ILE A 407 -24.39 -5.43 4.46
C ILE A 407 -25.68 -4.68 4.19
N GLY A 408 -25.94 -3.58 4.89
CA GLY A 408 -27.05 -2.71 4.54
C GLY A 408 -27.15 -1.42 5.33
N ILE A 409 -27.94 -0.51 4.78
CA ILE A 409 -28.22 0.82 5.32
C ILE A 409 -29.72 1.10 5.23
N THR A 410 -30.23 1.86 6.21
CA THR A 410 -31.58 2.45 6.19
C THR A 410 -31.44 3.96 6.42
N GLN A 411 -31.85 4.78 5.47
CA GLN A 411 -31.84 6.24 5.58
C GLN A 411 -33.05 6.78 6.38
N PRO A 412 -33.02 8.03 6.87
CA PRO A 412 -34.14 8.64 7.59
C PRO A 412 -35.46 8.70 6.81
N ASN A 413 -35.39 8.72 5.48
CA ASN A 413 -36.55 8.71 4.58
C ASN A 413 -37.14 7.29 4.37
N GLY A 414 -36.56 6.26 4.98
CA GLY A 414 -36.95 4.86 4.82
C GLY A 414 -36.32 4.14 3.62
N GLN A 415 -35.54 4.83 2.78
CA GLN A 415 -34.81 4.19 1.69
C GLN A 415 -33.79 3.21 2.27
N THR A 416 -33.66 2.03 1.65
CA THR A 416 -32.72 1.00 2.08
C THR A 416 -31.79 0.61 0.95
N ALA A 417 -30.57 0.21 1.32
CA ALA A 417 -29.67 -0.47 0.42
C ALA A 417 -29.06 -1.69 1.08
N SER A 418 -28.66 -2.67 0.27
CA SER A 418 -27.98 -3.87 0.72
C SER A 418 -26.76 -4.17 -0.15
N TYR A 419 -25.77 -4.83 0.43
CA TYR A 419 -24.47 -5.10 -0.19
C TYR A 419 -24.09 -6.56 -0.04
N ARG A 420 -23.42 -7.13 -1.05
CA ARG A 420 -22.87 -8.49 -1.02
C ARG A 420 -21.40 -8.49 -1.37
N TYR A 421 -20.69 -9.47 -0.85
CA TYR A 421 -19.23 -9.58 -0.94
C TYR A 421 -18.81 -10.97 -1.36
N ASP A 422 -17.63 -11.05 -1.99
CA ASP A 422 -16.97 -12.32 -2.26
C ASP A 422 -16.13 -12.82 -1.05
N PRO A 423 -15.50 -14.00 -1.15
CA PRO A 423 -14.66 -14.55 -0.09
C PRO A 423 -13.45 -13.69 0.34
N PHE A 424 -12.99 -12.76 -0.52
CA PHE A 424 -11.93 -11.79 -0.21
C PHE A 424 -12.49 -10.46 0.34
N GLY A 425 -13.79 -10.39 0.60
CA GLY A 425 -14.46 -9.19 1.09
C GLY A 425 -14.58 -8.09 0.04
N ARG A 426 -14.47 -8.39 -1.26
CA ARG A 426 -14.70 -7.42 -2.33
C ARG A 426 -16.20 -7.32 -2.56
N ARG A 427 -16.74 -6.10 -2.57
CA ARG A 427 -18.17 -5.89 -2.87
C ARG A 427 -18.49 -6.33 -4.29
N ILE A 428 -19.34 -7.32 -4.45
CA ILE A 428 -19.75 -7.91 -5.75
C ILE A 428 -21.12 -7.42 -6.21
N SER A 429 -21.96 -6.92 -5.30
CA SER A 429 -23.19 -6.24 -5.70
C SER A 429 -23.71 -5.26 -4.65
N LYS A 430 -24.55 -4.34 -5.12
CA LYS A 430 -25.45 -3.55 -4.29
C LYS A 430 -26.87 -3.60 -4.83
N THR A 431 -27.84 -3.46 -3.94
CA THR A 431 -29.26 -3.35 -4.29
C THR A 431 -29.83 -2.09 -3.66
N VAL A 432 -30.40 -1.20 -4.47
CA VAL A 432 -31.04 0.06 -4.06
C VAL A 432 -32.34 0.17 -4.84
N ASP A 433 -33.48 0.35 -4.16
CA ASP A 433 -34.81 0.46 -4.79
C ASP A 433 -35.05 -0.63 -5.87
N ASP A 434 -34.78 -1.89 -5.52
CA ASP A 434 -34.85 -3.09 -6.37
C ASP A 434 -33.88 -3.14 -7.57
N LEU A 435 -33.10 -2.09 -7.83
CA LEU A 435 -32.03 -2.09 -8.83
C LEU A 435 -30.77 -2.76 -8.27
N ILE A 436 -30.31 -3.80 -8.97
CA ILE A 436 -29.06 -4.49 -8.64
C ILE A 436 -27.94 -3.97 -9.53
N THR A 437 -26.87 -3.48 -8.91
CA THR A 437 -25.59 -3.19 -9.57
C THR A 437 -24.59 -4.25 -9.16
N GLU A 438 -24.04 -4.97 -10.13
CA GLU A 438 -22.97 -5.94 -9.94
C GLU A 438 -21.60 -5.31 -10.20
N PHE A 439 -20.58 -5.75 -9.47
CA PHE A 439 -19.22 -5.24 -9.53
C PHE A 439 -18.22 -6.34 -9.88
N PHE A 440 -17.15 -5.95 -10.55
CA PHE A 440 -16.12 -6.87 -11.03
C PHE A 440 -14.73 -6.34 -10.71
N TRP A 441 -13.80 -7.24 -10.35
CA TRP A 441 -12.54 -6.86 -9.70
C TRP A 441 -11.29 -7.38 -10.43
N GLN A 442 -10.20 -6.62 -10.42
CA GLN A 442 -8.86 -7.09 -10.80
C GLN A 442 -7.96 -6.98 -9.55
N GLY A 443 -7.71 -8.11 -8.88
CA GLY A 443 -7.12 -8.07 -7.54
C GLY A 443 -7.99 -7.22 -6.61
N ASP A 444 -7.43 -6.15 -6.07
CA ASP A 444 -8.13 -5.19 -5.18
C ASP A 444 -8.67 -3.94 -5.90
N LYS A 445 -8.67 -3.90 -7.25
CA LYS A 445 -9.22 -2.78 -8.03
C LYS A 445 -10.59 -3.12 -8.61
N LEU A 446 -11.58 -2.25 -8.39
CA LEU A 446 -12.90 -2.37 -9.01
C LEU A 446 -12.78 -1.95 -10.48
N VAL A 447 -12.93 -2.89 -11.41
CA VAL A 447 -12.66 -2.66 -12.84
C VAL A 447 -13.91 -2.63 -13.70
N ALA A 448 -15.07 -3.09 -13.21
CA ALA A 448 -16.32 -2.89 -13.90
C ALA A 448 -17.53 -2.84 -12.95
N GLU A 449 -18.58 -2.18 -13.42
CA GLU A 449 -19.92 -2.25 -12.84
C GLU A 449 -20.95 -2.51 -13.94
N HIS A 450 -22.00 -3.24 -13.59
CA HIS A 450 -23.06 -3.62 -14.51
C HIS A 450 -24.43 -3.61 -13.83
N HIS A 451 -25.42 -3.04 -14.50
CA HIS A 451 -26.84 -3.20 -14.20
C HIS A 451 -27.63 -3.17 -15.53
N ALA A 452 -28.94 -3.40 -15.47
CA ALA A 452 -29.79 -3.67 -16.64
C ALA A 452 -29.59 -2.71 -17.83
N ASP A 453 -29.41 -1.42 -17.57
CA ASP A 453 -29.34 -0.39 -18.61
C ASP A 453 -27.92 0.16 -18.83
N ARG A 454 -26.90 -0.30 -18.09
CA ARG A 454 -25.58 0.29 -18.15
C ARG A 454 -24.46 -0.67 -17.81
N HIS A 455 -23.37 -0.54 -18.56
CA HIS A 455 -22.10 -1.18 -18.27
C HIS A 455 -21.00 -0.11 -18.26
N ARG A 456 -20.13 -0.16 -17.25
CA ARG A 456 -18.93 0.65 -17.21
C ARG A 456 -17.72 -0.19 -16.84
N SER A 457 -16.58 0.19 -17.39
CA SER A 457 -15.28 -0.33 -16.97
C SER A 457 -14.34 0.80 -16.56
N TYR A 458 -13.53 0.58 -15.53
CA TYR A 458 -12.55 1.54 -15.02
C TYR A 458 -11.15 1.04 -15.32
N ILE A 459 -10.39 1.83 -16.08
CA ILE A 459 -9.00 1.52 -16.42
C ILE A 459 -8.12 2.33 -15.49
N TYR A 460 -7.13 1.68 -14.90
CA TYR A 460 -6.17 2.31 -13.99
C TYR A 460 -4.78 2.35 -14.62
N GLU A 461 -3.95 3.27 -14.13
CA GLU A 461 -2.51 3.19 -14.35
C GLU A 461 -1.97 1.82 -13.85
N PRO A 462 -1.00 1.20 -14.55
CA PRO A 462 -0.37 -0.04 -14.09
C PRO A 462 0.13 0.08 -12.65
N ASP A 463 -0.07 -0.98 -11.86
CA ASP A 463 0.36 -1.07 -10.45
C ASP A 463 -0.09 0.09 -9.53
N SER A 464 -1.17 0.78 -9.90
CA SER A 464 -1.69 1.96 -9.21
C SER A 464 -3.22 1.92 -9.09
N PHE A 465 -3.76 2.75 -8.18
CA PHE A 465 -5.20 3.04 -8.02
C PHE A 465 -5.60 4.36 -8.68
N ARG A 466 -4.68 5.03 -9.37
CA ARG A 466 -4.95 6.24 -10.16
C ARG A 466 -5.74 5.88 -11.42
N PRO A 467 -6.96 6.39 -11.61
CA PRO A 467 -7.77 6.02 -12.76
C PRO A 467 -7.28 6.75 -14.02
N LEU A 468 -7.22 6.02 -15.13
CA LEU A 468 -6.72 6.47 -16.43
C LEU A 468 -7.86 6.79 -17.40
N ALA A 469 -8.86 5.90 -17.47
CA ALA A 469 -10.04 6.08 -18.33
C ALA A 469 -11.28 5.41 -17.74
N LEU A 470 -12.45 6.02 -17.99
CA LEU A 470 -13.76 5.42 -17.84
C LEU A 470 -14.24 4.93 -19.21
N LEU A 471 -14.72 3.70 -19.27
CA LEU A 471 -15.34 3.13 -20.46
C LEU A 471 -16.84 3.00 -20.21
N GLU A 472 -17.66 3.51 -21.11
CA GLU A 472 -19.13 3.39 -21.04
C GLU A 472 -19.66 2.63 -22.26
N GLY A 473 -20.55 1.67 -22.03
CA GLY A 473 -21.08 0.77 -23.07
C GLY A 473 -20.47 -0.62 -23.00
N PHE A 474 -21.18 -1.62 -23.54
CA PHE A 474 -20.84 -3.03 -23.39
C PHE A 474 -20.03 -3.57 -24.58
N GLY A 475 -18.75 -3.86 -24.34
CA GLY A 475 -17.89 -4.54 -25.28
C GLY A 475 -17.39 -3.73 -26.49
N PRO A 476 -16.57 -4.35 -27.37
CA PRO A 476 -15.65 -3.62 -28.24
C PRO A 476 -16.24 -2.66 -29.28
N LYS A 477 -17.54 -2.80 -29.59
CA LYS A 477 -18.21 -2.01 -30.63
C LYS A 477 -18.91 -0.78 -30.05
N ASP A 478 -19.50 -0.92 -28.87
CA ASP A 478 -20.39 0.09 -28.28
C ASP A 478 -19.67 0.93 -27.21
N THR A 479 -18.52 0.47 -26.72
CA THR A 479 -17.75 1.16 -25.70
C THR A 479 -17.18 2.49 -26.19
N GLN A 480 -17.43 3.54 -25.40
CA GLN A 480 -16.86 4.87 -25.55
C GLN A 480 -15.90 5.19 -24.40
N PRO A 481 -14.68 5.69 -24.69
CA PRO A 481 -13.72 6.06 -23.66
C PRO A 481 -13.87 7.52 -23.24
N PHE A 482 -13.70 7.76 -21.95
CA PHE A 482 -13.54 9.07 -21.33
C PHE A 482 -12.27 9.07 -20.47
N HIS A 483 -11.54 10.18 -20.45
CA HIS A 483 -10.22 10.25 -19.85
C HIS A 483 -10.23 11.02 -18.54
N TYR A 484 -9.61 10.45 -17.51
CA TYR A 484 -9.49 11.11 -16.22
C TYR A 484 -8.35 12.14 -16.22
N GLN A 485 -8.65 13.34 -15.73
CA GLN A 485 -7.68 14.38 -15.40
C GLN A 485 -7.57 14.47 -13.88
N LEU A 486 -6.40 14.13 -13.36
CA LEU A 486 -6.18 13.93 -11.92
C LEU A 486 -5.47 15.14 -11.28
N ASP A 487 -5.57 15.25 -9.96
CA ASP A 487 -4.68 16.10 -9.16
C ASP A 487 -3.35 15.38 -8.78
N HIS A 488 -2.58 16.00 -7.90
CA HIS A 488 -1.30 15.48 -7.40
C HIS A 488 -1.43 14.17 -6.61
N LEU A 489 -2.60 13.90 -6.02
CA LEU A 489 -2.89 12.65 -5.30
C LEU A 489 -3.51 11.58 -6.19
N GLY A 490 -3.79 11.89 -7.46
CA GLY A 490 -4.52 10.96 -8.33
C GLY A 490 -6.03 10.98 -8.16
N THR A 491 -6.59 12.04 -7.54
CA THR A 491 -8.04 12.22 -7.41
C THR A 491 -8.61 12.76 -8.72
N PRO A 492 -9.70 12.19 -9.26
CA PRO A 492 -10.41 12.73 -10.41
C PRO A 492 -10.85 14.18 -10.20
N GLN A 493 -10.35 15.11 -11.02
CA GLN A 493 -10.78 16.51 -11.01
C GLN A 493 -11.70 16.81 -12.19
N GLU A 494 -11.42 16.21 -13.36
CA GLU A 494 -12.27 16.23 -14.54
C GLU A 494 -12.31 14.86 -15.23
N LEU A 495 -13.35 14.66 -16.02
CA LEU A 495 -13.44 13.61 -17.03
C LEU A 495 -13.65 14.27 -18.40
N THR A 496 -12.88 13.87 -19.40
CA THR A 496 -12.90 14.48 -20.74
C THR A 496 -13.22 13.46 -21.83
N ALA A 497 -14.07 13.84 -22.78
CA ALA A 497 -14.33 13.07 -23.99
C ALA A 497 -13.12 13.08 -24.96
N PRO A 498 -13.06 12.19 -25.96
CA PRO A 498 -11.92 12.10 -26.88
C PRO A 498 -11.63 13.38 -27.67
N ASP A 499 -12.62 14.24 -27.88
CA ASP A 499 -12.50 15.55 -28.54
C ASP A 499 -11.99 16.66 -27.61
N GLY A 500 -11.78 16.36 -26.33
CA GLY A 500 -11.32 17.31 -25.31
C GLY A 500 -12.44 18.00 -24.53
N GLU A 501 -13.72 17.73 -24.82
CA GLU A 501 -14.82 18.28 -24.03
C GLU A 501 -14.78 17.74 -22.60
N ILE A 502 -14.90 18.64 -21.62
CA ILE A 502 -15.10 18.26 -20.22
C ILE A 502 -16.55 17.82 -20.05
N VAL A 503 -16.76 16.55 -19.68
CA VAL A 503 -18.08 15.94 -19.48
C VAL A 503 -18.43 15.76 -17.99
N TRP A 504 -17.43 15.88 -17.11
CA TRP A 504 -17.60 15.89 -15.65
C TRP A 504 -16.50 16.73 -14.99
N SER A 505 -16.84 17.55 -13.99
CA SER A 505 -15.90 18.40 -13.23
C SER A 505 -16.47 18.68 -11.85
N ALA A 506 -15.67 18.45 -10.79
CA ALA A 506 -16.11 18.55 -9.41
C ALA A 506 -15.19 19.43 -8.54
N HIS A 507 -15.78 20.13 -7.59
CA HIS A 507 -15.08 20.76 -6.47
C HIS A 507 -15.16 19.85 -5.24
N TYR A 508 -14.03 19.66 -4.58
CA TYR A 508 -13.90 18.81 -3.40
C TYR A 508 -13.71 19.64 -2.14
N ARG A 509 -14.37 19.22 -1.06
CA ARG A 509 -13.95 19.52 0.31
C ARG A 509 -12.66 18.79 0.64
N ALA A 510 -11.93 19.29 1.62
CA ALA A 510 -10.59 18.78 1.95
C ALA A 510 -10.58 17.27 2.25
N TYR A 511 -11.64 16.74 2.88
CA TYR A 511 -11.78 15.32 3.22
C TYR A 511 -12.54 14.49 2.17
N GLY A 512 -12.68 15.00 0.94
CA GLY A 512 -13.08 14.20 -0.22
C GLY A 512 -14.57 14.23 -0.58
N GLU A 513 -15.41 14.91 0.21
CA GLU A 513 -16.80 15.17 -0.17
C GLU A 513 -16.83 16.09 -1.40
N ILE A 514 -17.71 15.83 -2.37
CA ILE A 514 -17.94 16.78 -3.47
C ILE A 514 -18.82 17.91 -2.96
N ALA A 515 -18.29 19.13 -2.94
CA ALA A 515 -19.03 20.33 -2.57
C ALA A 515 -20.01 20.77 -3.67
N ARG A 516 -19.57 20.71 -4.94
CA ARG A 516 -20.38 21.02 -6.12
C ARG A 516 -19.82 20.41 -7.39
N LEU A 517 -20.66 20.24 -8.40
CA LEU A 517 -20.27 19.90 -9.77
C LEU A 517 -20.35 21.14 -10.67
N ASP A 518 -19.30 21.40 -11.44
CA ASP A 518 -19.36 22.39 -12.53
C ASP A 518 -19.99 21.77 -13.79
N VAL A 519 -19.73 20.49 -14.02
CA VAL A 519 -20.22 19.72 -15.17
C VAL A 519 -20.60 18.32 -14.70
N GLY A 520 -21.75 17.83 -15.15
CA GLY A 520 -22.26 16.49 -14.82
C GLY A 520 -23.01 15.86 -15.98
N LYS A 521 -22.45 15.89 -17.20
CA LYS A 521 -23.02 15.21 -18.37
C LYS A 521 -22.96 13.70 -18.23
N ILE A 522 -21.91 13.22 -17.56
CA ILE A 522 -21.69 11.83 -17.17
C ILE A 522 -21.40 11.83 -15.67
N ASP A 523 -21.98 10.88 -14.94
CA ASP A 523 -21.68 10.70 -13.53
C ASP A 523 -20.37 9.90 -13.33
N ASN A 524 -19.63 10.21 -12.27
CA ASN A 524 -18.40 9.52 -11.91
C ASN A 524 -18.45 9.12 -10.42
N PRO A 525 -18.40 7.81 -10.09
CA PRO A 525 -18.41 7.36 -8.70
C PRO A 525 -17.02 7.33 -8.06
N LEU A 526 -15.91 7.36 -8.81
CA LEU A 526 -14.57 7.30 -8.22
C LEU A 526 -14.25 8.58 -7.43
N ARG A 527 -13.61 8.43 -6.27
CA ARG A 527 -13.22 9.53 -5.35
C ARG A 527 -11.71 9.50 -5.14
N PHE A 528 -11.22 9.61 -3.90
CA PHE A 528 -9.81 9.35 -3.62
C PHE A 528 -9.43 7.94 -4.09
N GLN A 529 -8.14 7.70 -4.25
CA GLN A 529 -7.64 6.40 -4.70
C GLN A 529 -8.28 5.27 -3.87
N GLY A 530 -8.81 4.24 -4.55
CA GLY A 530 -9.49 3.11 -3.92
C GLY A 530 -10.97 3.31 -3.57
N GLN A 531 -11.49 4.54 -3.66
CA GLN A 531 -12.82 4.89 -3.19
C GLN A 531 -13.88 4.94 -4.30
N TYR A 532 -15.04 4.35 -4.02
CA TYR A 532 -16.26 4.40 -4.82
C TYR A 532 -17.38 5.06 -4.02
N PHE A 533 -18.00 6.12 -4.55
CA PHE A 533 -19.09 6.85 -3.92
C PHE A 533 -20.44 6.15 -4.12
N ASP A 534 -21.15 5.94 -3.03
CA ASP A 534 -22.50 5.40 -3.00
C ASP A 534 -23.52 6.50 -2.68
N PRO A 535 -24.27 7.01 -3.68
CA PRO A 535 -25.26 8.07 -3.47
C PRO A 535 -26.32 7.72 -2.43
N GLU A 536 -26.68 6.45 -2.34
CA GLU A 536 -27.68 5.94 -1.41
C GLU A 536 -27.23 5.96 0.07
N SER A 537 -25.96 6.24 0.34
CA SER A 537 -25.43 6.33 1.71
C SER A 537 -24.68 7.62 1.99
N GLY A 538 -24.16 8.29 0.96
CA GLY A 538 -23.19 9.37 1.09
C GLY A 538 -21.78 8.87 1.45
N LEU A 539 -21.60 7.56 1.63
CA LEU A 539 -20.33 6.96 1.99
C LEU A 539 -19.48 6.65 0.76
N HIS A 540 -18.19 6.53 1.01
CA HIS A 540 -17.21 6.05 0.05
C HIS A 540 -16.82 4.63 0.44
N TYR A 541 -17.24 3.64 -0.33
CA TYR A 541 -16.73 2.27 -0.20
C TYR A 541 -15.24 2.25 -0.57
N ASN A 542 -14.38 1.85 0.37
CA ASN A 542 -12.94 1.85 0.25
C ASN A 542 -12.37 0.46 0.58
N ARG A 543 -12.56 -0.49 -0.36
CA ARG A 543 -12.11 -1.89 -0.38
C ARG A 543 -12.35 -2.74 0.88
N HIS A 544 -11.75 -2.41 2.02
CA HIS A 544 -11.92 -3.11 3.29
C HIS A 544 -12.83 -2.36 4.27
N ARG A 545 -13.08 -1.06 4.08
CA ARG A 545 -13.90 -0.23 4.98
C ARG A 545 -14.80 0.75 4.22
N TYR A 546 -15.77 1.32 4.92
CA TYR A 546 -16.57 2.44 4.43
C TYR A 546 -16.09 3.74 5.07
N TYR A 547 -15.75 4.71 4.24
CA TYR A 547 -15.28 6.04 4.63
C TYR A 547 -16.44 7.03 4.57
N ASN A 548 -16.61 7.82 5.63
CA ASN A 548 -17.55 8.92 5.66
C ASN A 548 -16.80 10.24 5.44
N PRO A 549 -16.93 10.87 4.26
CA PRO A 549 -16.22 12.12 3.95
C PRO A 549 -16.73 13.32 4.76
N ASP A 550 -17.97 13.28 5.25
CA ASP A 550 -18.59 14.35 6.05
C ASP A 550 -17.92 14.49 7.44
N ILE A 551 -17.34 13.41 7.98
CA ILE A 551 -16.59 13.40 9.25
C ILE A 551 -15.13 12.96 9.09
N GLY A 552 -14.66 12.78 7.85
CA GLY A 552 -13.27 12.45 7.53
C GLY A 552 -12.74 11.16 8.18
N ARG A 553 -13.59 10.14 8.39
CA ARG A 553 -13.21 8.89 9.09
C ARG A 553 -13.93 7.65 8.60
N TYR A 554 -13.41 6.48 8.96
CA TYR A 554 -14.05 5.18 8.70
C TYR A 554 -15.16 4.86 9.70
N LEU A 555 -16.12 4.04 9.28
CA LEU A 555 -17.24 3.57 10.11
C LEU A 555 -16.84 2.45 11.08
N THR A 556 -15.79 1.71 10.76
CA THR A 556 -15.32 0.53 11.51
C THR A 556 -13.85 0.68 11.87
N PRO A 557 -13.40 0.07 12.98
CA PRO A 557 -11.99 0.08 13.35
C PRO A 557 -11.14 -0.64 12.29
N ASP A 558 -9.89 -0.23 12.16
CA ASP A 558 -8.96 -0.83 11.22
C ASP A 558 -8.77 -2.34 11.48
N PRO A 559 -9.08 -3.23 10.52
CA PRO A 559 -8.97 -4.67 10.74
C PRO A 559 -7.51 -5.15 10.83
N VAL A 560 -6.51 -4.34 10.42
CA VAL A 560 -5.08 -4.63 10.65
C VAL A 560 -4.52 -3.95 11.91
N LYS A 561 -5.37 -3.33 12.72
CA LYS A 561 -5.07 -2.86 14.09
C LYS A 561 -3.89 -1.87 14.10
N LEU A 562 -2.91 -2.06 14.97
CA LEU A 562 -1.75 -1.15 15.09
C LEU A 562 -0.95 -1.00 13.78
N ALA A 563 -1.02 -1.95 12.85
CA ALA A 563 -0.36 -1.82 11.54
C ALA A 563 -1.03 -0.76 10.64
N GLY A 564 -2.32 -0.46 10.85
CA GLY A 564 -3.04 0.64 10.21
C GLY A 564 -2.82 1.99 10.92
N GLY A 565 -2.37 1.94 12.18
CA GLY A 565 -2.02 3.09 13.01
C GLY A 565 -2.62 3.03 14.41
N ILE A 566 -2.25 3.99 15.26
CA ILE A 566 -2.73 4.07 16.66
C ILE A 566 -4.22 4.44 16.71
N ASN A 567 -4.68 5.33 15.83
CA ASN A 567 -6.09 5.70 15.73
C ASN A 567 -6.82 4.81 14.72
N ALA A 568 -7.66 3.89 15.20
CA ALA A 568 -8.28 2.85 14.41
C ALA A 568 -9.33 3.35 13.38
N TYR A 569 -9.85 4.57 13.52
CA TYR A 569 -10.90 5.10 12.63
C TYR A 569 -10.40 6.15 11.64
N ARG A 570 -9.15 6.59 11.79
CA ARG A 570 -8.58 7.68 10.98
C ARG A 570 -8.40 7.24 9.53
N TYR A 571 -8.69 8.15 8.59
CA TYR A 571 -8.37 7.96 7.17
C TYR A 571 -6.87 8.08 6.90
N ALA A 572 -6.28 9.23 7.22
CA ALA A 572 -4.86 9.50 7.07
C ALA A 572 -4.42 10.67 7.98
N PRO A 573 -3.11 10.93 8.18
CA PRO A 573 -2.62 12.09 8.93
C PRO A 573 -3.14 13.43 8.40
N ASN A 574 -3.17 13.61 7.08
CA ASN A 574 -3.89 14.68 6.40
C ASN A 574 -4.32 14.21 5.00
N PRO A 575 -5.44 14.72 4.44
CA PRO A 575 -5.98 14.23 3.17
C PRO A 575 -5.33 14.88 1.94
N THR A 576 -4.45 15.87 2.12
CA THR A 576 -3.82 16.64 1.03
C THR A 576 -2.49 16.05 0.58
N GLY A 577 -1.86 15.21 1.39
CA GLY A 577 -0.59 14.56 1.10
C GLY A 577 -0.59 13.04 1.28
N TRP A 578 -1.71 12.43 1.68
CA TRP A 578 -1.80 10.99 1.97
C TRP A 578 -3.03 10.35 1.33
N VAL A 579 -2.91 9.07 1.03
CA VAL A 579 -3.98 8.23 0.46
C VAL A 579 -4.04 6.89 1.18
N ASP A 580 -5.24 6.30 1.25
CA ASP A 580 -5.42 4.92 1.75
C ASP A 580 -6.25 4.11 0.74
N PRO A 581 -5.61 3.55 -0.31
CA PRO A 581 -6.33 2.90 -1.40
C PRO A 581 -7.00 1.58 -1.05
N LEU A 582 -6.64 0.99 0.09
CA LEU A 582 -7.19 -0.28 0.56
C LEU A 582 -8.16 -0.09 1.73
N GLY A 583 -8.17 1.07 2.36
CA GLY A 583 -8.88 1.26 3.61
C GLY A 583 -8.24 0.48 4.76
N LEU A 584 -6.90 0.41 4.85
CA LEU A 584 -6.17 -0.39 5.87
C LEU A 584 -4.92 0.30 6.42
N SER A 585 -4.18 1.01 5.58
CA SER A 585 -2.94 1.67 6.01
C SER A 585 -2.65 2.75 5.01
N CYS A 586 -2.72 4.00 5.47
CA CYS A 586 -2.44 5.13 4.62
C CYS A 586 -0.95 5.19 4.26
N LYS A 587 -0.68 5.66 3.05
CA LYS A 587 0.66 6.01 2.57
C LYS A 587 0.67 7.46 2.11
N LEU A 588 1.86 8.05 2.03
CA LEU A 588 2.01 9.33 1.34
C LEU A 588 1.49 9.19 -0.09
N GLY A 589 0.74 10.19 -0.54
CA GLY A 589 0.15 10.24 -1.86
C GLY A 589 1.23 10.32 -2.93
N ASP A 590 1.18 9.39 -3.87
CA ASP A 590 2.13 9.31 -4.96
C ASP A 590 1.74 10.37 -6.02
N CYS A 591 2.47 11.50 -6.06
CA CYS A 591 2.83 12.07 -7.37
C CYS A 591 3.53 10.95 -8.15
N PRO A 592 3.38 10.83 -9.49
CA PRO A 592 3.97 9.72 -10.26
C PRO A 592 5.37 9.39 -9.72
N ASP A 593 5.50 8.22 -9.09
CA ASP A 593 6.67 7.66 -8.39
C ASP A 593 7.09 8.22 -7.02
N SER A 594 6.40 7.81 -5.94
CA SER A 594 7.04 7.62 -4.62
C SER A 594 7.80 6.28 -4.50
N THR A 595 7.82 5.49 -5.58
CA THR A 595 8.64 4.27 -5.70
C THR A 595 10.15 4.56 -5.79
N GLY A 596 10.55 5.81 -5.61
CA GLY A 596 11.94 6.23 -5.40
C GLY A 596 12.44 6.16 -3.96
N ASN A 597 11.98 5.22 -3.12
CA ASN A 597 12.69 4.72 -1.92
C ASN A 597 11.91 3.68 -1.08
N GLN A 598 10.73 3.24 -1.50
CA GLN A 598 10.33 1.86 -1.20
C GLN A 598 10.85 0.97 -2.33
N LYS A 599 12.16 0.67 -2.30
CA LYS A 599 12.50 -0.74 -2.52
C LYS A 599 11.53 -1.46 -1.61
N LYS A 600 10.68 -2.33 -2.16
CA LYS A 600 10.18 -3.47 -1.40
C LYS A 600 11.36 -3.86 -0.51
N ILE A 601 11.22 -3.66 0.81
CA ILE A 601 11.93 -4.54 1.70
C ILE A 601 11.23 -5.86 1.38
N ALA A 602 11.69 -6.52 0.30
CA ALA A 602 11.68 -7.94 0.22
C ALA A 602 12.19 -8.32 1.60
N SER A 603 11.33 -8.97 2.38
CA SER A 603 11.73 -9.67 3.60
C SER A 603 13.14 -10.15 3.36
N ALA A 604 14.11 -9.63 4.13
CA ALA A 604 15.52 -9.83 3.83
C ALA A 604 15.71 -11.32 3.53
N GLY A 605 15.91 -11.64 2.25
CA GLY A 605 15.89 -13.03 1.81
C GLY A 605 16.99 -13.79 2.56
N ILE A 606 16.94 -15.10 2.51
CA ILE A 606 17.90 -15.91 3.27
C ILE A 606 19.34 -15.51 2.92
N LEU A 607 19.61 -15.19 1.66
CA LEU A 607 20.94 -14.73 1.23
C LEU A 607 21.27 -13.34 1.77
N THR A 608 20.31 -12.41 1.79
CA THR A 608 20.48 -11.07 2.38
C THR A 608 20.82 -11.13 3.88
N THR A 609 20.17 -12.04 4.62
CA THR A 609 20.41 -12.24 6.06
C THR A 609 21.78 -12.85 6.30
N HIS A 610 22.18 -13.85 5.51
CA HIS A 610 23.52 -14.43 5.60
C HIS A 610 24.64 -13.49 5.11
N GLU A 611 24.39 -12.63 4.12
CA GLU A 611 25.36 -11.64 3.61
C GLU A 611 25.70 -10.60 4.68
N LYS A 612 24.70 -10.06 5.40
CA LYS A 612 24.91 -9.13 6.52
C LYS A 612 25.76 -9.73 7.66
N ALA A 613 25.77 -11.05 7.78
CA ALA A 613 26.54 -11.78 8.78
C ALA A 613 27.92 -12.28 8.29
N GLY A 614 28.39 -11.81 7.12
CA GLY A 614 29.70 -12.18 6.57
C GLY A 614 29.68 -13.38 5.61
N GLY A 615 28.51 -13.74 5.09
CA GLY A 615 28.35 -14.71 4.00
C GLY A 615 28.98 -14.21 2.69
N HIS A 616 29.20 -15.11 1.73
CA HIS A 616 29.82 -14.75 0.45
C HIS A 616 29.00 -13.62 -0.20
N LEU A 617 29.69 -12.59 -0.67
CA LEU A 617 29.13 -11.36 -1.21
C LEU A 617 28.22 -11.66 -2.42
N ILE A 618 26.96 -11.99 -2.20
CA ILE A 618 26.03 -12.32 -3.29
C ILE A 618 25.84 -11.12 -4.21
N ARG A 619 25.94 -9.90 -3.67
CA ARG A 619 26.00 -8.68 -4.47
C ARG A 619 27.16 -8.67 -5.47
N LYS A 620 28.24 -9.44 -5.26
CA LYS A 620 29.33 -9.64 -6.23
C LYS A 620 29.00 -10.64 -7.34
N HIS A 621 27.98 -11.48 -7.17
CA HIS A 621 27.66 -12.61 -8.04
C HIS A 621 26.24 -12.56 -8.61
N VAL A 622 25.57 -11.41 -8.57
CA VAL A 622 24.29 -11.18 -9.26
C VAL A 622 24.44 -10.00 -10.21
N GLU A 623 23.70 -10.02 -11.32
CA GLU A 623 23.56 -8.91 -12.27
C GLU A 623 24.91 -8.40 -12.84
N ARG A 624 25.91 -9.28 -13.00
CA ARG A 624 27.19 -8.90 -13.61
C ARG A 624 27.09 -8.90 -15.13
N THR A 625 27.59 -7.83 -15.75
CA THR A 625 27.80 -7.78 -17.20
C THR A 625 28.96 -8.67 -17.60
N ASP A 626 29.01 -9.07 -18.87
CA ASP A 626 30.13 -9.87 -19.40
C ASP A 626 31.49 -9.15 -19.18
N GLU A 627 31.53 -7.82 -19.30
CA GLU A 627 32.72 -7.01 -19.01
C GLU A 627 33.16 -7.12 -17.54
N GLN A 628 32.22 -7.11 -16.60
CA GLN A 628 32.52 -7.26 -15.17
C GLN A 628 32.97 -8.68 -14.83
N LEU A 629 32.43 -9.70 -15.52
CA LEU A 629 32.88 -11.08 -15.38
C LEU A 629 34.30 -11.27 -15.92
N LEU A 630 34.65 -10.63 -17.04
CA LEU A 630 35.99 -10.64 -17.63
C LEU A 630 37.02 -9.93 -16.73
N ALA A 631 36.69 -8.75 -16.21
CA ALA A 631 37.55 -7.98 -15.30
C ALA A 631 37.89 -8.75 -14.01
N ARG A 632 37.06 -9.73 -13.61
CA ARG A 632 37.35 -10.57 -12.46
C ARG A 632 38.59 -11.44 -12.66
N PHE A 633 38.92 -11.85 -13.88
CA PHE A 633 40.14 -12.62 -14.13
C PHE A 633 41.42 -11.81 -13.88
N GLU A 634 41.35 -10.48 -13.95
CA GLU A 634 42.50 -9.62 -13.62
C GLU A 634 42.75 -9.54 -12.10
N SER A 635 41.67 -9.54 -11.31
CA SER A 635 41.76 -9.48 -9.84
C SER A 635 41.90 -10.85 -9.18
N GLU A 636 41.42 -11.91 -9.83
CA GLU A 636 41.49 -13.30 -9.36
C GLU A 636 42.06 -14.21 -10.46
N PRO A 637 43.37 -14.13 -10.78
CA PRO A 637 43.94 -14.79 -11.96
C PRO A 637 43.89 -16.33 -11.93
N ASN A 638 43.56 -16.93 -10.78
CA ASN A 638 43.53 -18.38 -10.61
C ASN A 638 42.13 -19.00 -10.70
N ILE A 639 41.06 -18.22 -10.92
CA ILE A 639 39.71 -18.80 -11.06
C ILE A 639 39.50 -19.40 -12.45
N PRO A 640 38.93 -20.62 -12.56
CA PRO A 640 38.70 -21.28 -13.85
C PRO A 640 37.51 -20.67 -14.62
N ALA A 641 36.60 -20.01 -13.90
CA ALA A 641 35.41 -19.39 -14.46
C ALA A 641 34.92 -18.22 -13.59
N SER A 642 34.29 -17.25 -14.22
CA SER A 642 33.64 -16.11 -13.58
C SER A 642 32.15 -16.17 -13.88
N SER A 643 31.31 -16.29 -12.86
CA SER A 643 29.88 -16.58 -13.00
C SER A 643 29.00 -15.64 -12.19
N THR A 644 27.76 -15.45 -12.66
CA THR A 644 26.74 -14.60 -12.03
C THR A 644 25.35 -15.20 -12.16
N PHE A 645 24.52 -15.03 -11.12
CA PHE A 645 23.07 -15.19 -11.23
C PHE A 645 22.50 -14.00 -12.01
N LYS A 646 21.33 -14.19 -12.63
CA LYS A 646 20.71 -13.15 -13.47
C LYS A 646 20.21 -11.98 -12.64
N THR A 647 19.45 -12.25 -11.58
CA THR A 647 18.96 -11.24 -10.61
C THR A 647 19.08 -11.75 -9.17
N LEU A 648 18.98 -10.82 -8.21
CA LEU A 648 18.96 -11.19 -6.79
C LEU A 648 17.70 -12.01 -6.44
N GLU A 649 16.55 -11.64 -6.97
CA GLU A 649 15.28 -12.33 -6.73
C GLU A 649 15.32 -13.77 -7.26
N GLU A 650 15.89 -14.00 -8.44
CA GLU A 650 16.05 -15.35 -8.98
C GLU A 650 17.02 -16.19 -8.13
N ALA A 651 18.13 -15.59 -7.69
CA ALA A 651 19.07 -16.27 -6.81
C ALA A 651 18.41 -16.68 -5.48
N GLU A 652 17.66 -15.77 -4.84
CA GLU A 652 16.90 -16.05 -3.61
C GLU A 652 15.84 -17.14 -3.82
N ALA A 653 15.11 -17.12 -4.94
CA ALA A 653 14.11 -18.14 -5.26
C ALA A 653 14.73 -19.53 -5.47
N ILE A 654 15.85 -19.59 -6.21
CA ILE A 654 16.58 -20.84 -6.50
C ILE A 654 17.18 -21.42 -5.22
N VAL A 655 17.81 -20.58 -4.41
CA VAL A 655 18.41 -20.98 -3.12
C VAL A 655 17.35 -21.44 -2.15
N SER A 656 16.27 -20.68 -1.98
CA SER A 656 15.17 -21.03 -1.07
C SER A 656 14.54 -22.38 -1.44
N ARG A 657 14.31 -22.62 -2.74
CA ARG A 657 13.82 -23.90 -3.22
C ARG A 657 14.80 -25.03 -2.94
N SER A 658 16.10 -24.83 -3.18
CA SER A 658 17.12 -25.84 -2.92
C SER A 658 17.26 -26.16 -1.43
N LEU A 659 17.19 -25.17 -0.55
CA LEU A 659 17.19 -25.37 0.91
C LEU A 659 15.96 -26.15 1.37
N ALA A 660 14.77 -25.81 0.87
CA ALA A 660 13.54 -26.55 1.15
C ALA A 660 13.63 -28.01 0.69
N ASN A 661 14.09 -28.25 -0.54
CA ASN A 661 14.29 -29.60 -1.09
C ASN A 661 15.31 -30.44 -0.30
N HIS A 662 16.23 -29.79 0.42
CA HIS A 662 17.29 -30.43 1.19
C HIS A 662 17.13 -30.28 2.70
N GLN A 663 15.95 -29.88 3.19
CA GLN A 663 15.69 -29.55 4.59
C GLN A 663 16.15 -30.66 5.55
N GLN A 664 15.86 -31.92 5.25
CA GLN A 664 16.27 -33.04 6.12
C GLN A 664 17.80 -33.19 6.22
N LYS A 665 18.54 -32.98 5.12
CA LYS A 665 20.02 -33.01 5.14
C LYS A 665 20.58 -31.85 5.95
N ILE A 666 19.91 -30.69 5.91
CA ILE A 666 20.29 -29.49 6.65
C ILE A 666 20.03 -29.68 8.16
N ILE A 667 18.88 -30.22 8.55
CA ILE A 667 18.57 -30.56 9.95
C ILE A 667 19.59 -31.54 10.50
N ASN A 668 19.90 -32.61 9.75
CA ASN A 668 20.94 -33.58 10.15
C ASN A 668 22.32 -32.93 10.25
N PHE A 669 22.64 -31.97 9.38
CA PHE A 669 23.86 -31.18 9.47
C PHE A 669 23.87 -30.33 10.74
N ILE A 670 22.84 -29.54 11.01
CA ILE A 670 22.74 -28.66 12.19
C ILE A 670 22.86 -29.47 13.48
N ASN A 671 22.20 -30.63 13.57
CA ASN A 671 22.24 -31.49 14.76
C ASN A 671 23.52 -32.36 14.87
N GLY A 672 24.32 -32.44 13.81
CA GLY A 672 25.56 -33.21 13.76
C GLY A 672 26.80 -32.44 14.22
N ASN A 673 27.97 -33.01 13.93
CA ASN A 673 29.29 -32.42 14.25
C ASN A 673 30.07 -31.92 13.02
N LYS A 674 29.51 -32.05 11.81
CA LYS A 674 30.16 -31.57 10.58
C LYS A 674 30.30 -30.04 10.60
N SER A 675 31.43 -29.52 10.12
CA SER A 675 31.73 -28.09 10.04
C SER A 675 31.14 -27.40 8.80
N LYS A 676 30.91 -28.16 7.72
CA LYS A 676 30.24 -27.68 6.50
C LYS A 676 29.37 -28.76 5.84
N LEU A 677 28.35 -28.33 5.12
CA LEU A 677 27.53 -29.13 4.20
C LEU A 677 27.58 -28.48 2.81
N ILE A 678 27.79 -29.27 1.76
CA ILE A 678 27.75 -28.80 0.38
C ILE A 678 26.55 -29.46 -0.29
N ILE A 679 25.66 -28.65 -0.84
CA ILE A 679 24.53 -29.06 -1.67
C ILE A 679 24.88 -28.67 -3.11
N LYS A 680 24.92 -29.64 -4.02
CA LYS A 680 25.00 -29.39 -5.46
C LYS A 680 23.61 -29.60 -6.03
N ASP A 681 23.07 -28.59 -6.68
CA ASP A 681 21.72 -28.63 -7.21
C ASP A 681 21.71 -28.12 -8.66
N SER A 682 20.67 -28.48 -9.39
CA SER A 682 20.55 -28.20 -10.82
C SER A 682 19.13 -27.84 -11.20
N SER A 683 19.00 -26.99 -12.21
CA SER A 683 17.73 -26.52 -12.74
C SER A 683 17.58 -26.91 -14.20
N SER A 684 16.34 -27.13 -14.64
CA SER A 684 16.01 -27.30 -16.06
C SER A 684 16.11 -26.00 -16.87
N GLN A 685 16.18 -24.86 -16.19
CA GLN A 685 16.39 -23.53 -16.77
C GLN A 685 17.72 -22.93 -16.31
N PRO A 686 18.39 -22.08 -17.11
CA PRO A 686 19.65 -21.46 -16.73
C PRO A 686 19.48 -20.63 -15.45
N VAL A 687 20.25 -20.99 -14.41
CA VAL A 687 20.30 -20.29 -13.11
C VAL A 687 21.20 -19.06 -13.15
N GLY A 688 21.99 -18.91 -14.21
CA GLY A 688 22.94 -17.81 -14.36
C GLY A 688 23.74 -17.94 -15.65
N VAL A 689 24.79 -17.14 -15.76
CA VAL A 689 25.76 -17.18 -16.86
C VAL A 689 27.18 -17.27 -16.32
N SER A 690 28.09 -17.81 -17.12
CA SER A 690 29.51 -17.91 -16.78
C SER A 690 30.39 -17.67 -17.99
N ILE A 691 31.51 -17.00 -17.77
CA ILE A 691 32.61 -16.91 -18.73
C ILE A 691 33.72 -17.86 -18.25
N LEU A 692 34.23 -18.70 -19.14
CA LEU A 692 35.39 -19.55 -18.85
C LEU A 692 36.67 -18.75 -19.08
N LYS A 693 37.71 -19.04 -18.29
CA LYS A 693 39.02 -18.42 -18.49
C LYS A 693 39.49 -18.65 -19.94
N ASP A 694 40.08 -17.62 -20.54
CA ASP A 694 40.53 -17.59 -21.94
C ASP A 694 39.40 -17.63 -23.00
N THR A 695 38.17 -17.27 -22.61
CA THR A 695 37.02 -17.08 -23.52
C THR A 695 36.38 -15.71 -23.34
N GLU A 696 35.70 -15.20 -24.38
CA GLU A 696 35.04 -13.88 -24.35
C GLU A 696 33.51 -13.95 -24.29
N LYS A 697 32.91 -15.13 -24.47
CA LYS A 697 31.45 -15.30 -24.52
C LYS A 697 30.94 -15.99 -23.27
N SER A 698 29.90 -15.43 -22.67
CA SER A 698 29.19 -16.06 -21.58
C SER A 698 28.36 -17.26 -22.06
N ILE A 699 28.30 -18.30 -21.23
CA ILE A 699 27.49 -19.50 -21.44
C ILE A 699 26.46 -19.64 -20.32
N PRO A 700 25.25 -20.17 -20.60
CA PRO A 700 24.26 -20.43 -19.56
C PRO A 700 24.75 -21.52 -18.59
N VAL A 701 24.49 -21.32 -17.31
CA VAL A 701 24.81 -22.27 -16.25
C VAL A 701 23.52 -22.84 -15.67
N TYR A 702 23.48 -24.16 -15.48
CA TYR A 702 22.30 -24.89 -15.01
C TYR A 702 22.48 -25.48 -13.61
N SER A 703 23.71 -25.48 -13.09
CA SER A 703 24.05 -26.07 -11.80
C SER A 703 24.65 -25.02 -10.88
N PHE A 704 24.31 -25.08 -9.60
CA PHE A 704 24.84 -24.20 -8.57
C PHE A 704 25.16 -25.03 -7.32
N LEU A 705 25.93 -24.44 -6.41
CA LEU A 705 26.26 -25.04 -5.13
C LEU A 705 25.88 -24.12 -3.98
N LEU A 706 25.42 -24.72 -2.90
CA LEU A 706 25.23 -24.09 -1.60
C LEU A 706 26.22 -24.69 -0.62
N VAL A 707 26.99 -23.85 0.06
CA VAL A 707 27.88 -24.26 1.16
C VAL A 707 27.32 -23.70 2.46
N LEU A 708 26.77 -24.56 3.29
CA LEU A 708 26.32 -24.21 4.64
C LEU A 708 27.50 -24.47 5.59
N LYS A 709 28.05 -23.41 6.20
CA LYS A 709 29.08 -23.50 7.23
C LYS A 709 28.44 -23.35 8.59
N ARG A 710 28.77 -24.22 9.56
CA ARG A 710 28.17 -24.13 10.91
C ARG A 710 28.51 -22.80 11.56
N ALA A 711 27.50 -22.09 12.05
CA ALA A 711 27.64 -20.78 12.70
C ALA A 711 26.56 -20.63 13.78
N PRO A 712 26.81 -21.08 15.03
CA PRO A 712 25.79 -21.14 16.08
C PRO A 712 25.22 -19.78 16.51
N LYS A 713 25.88 -18.68 16.14
CA LYS A 713 25.43 -17.30 16.42
C LYS A 713 24.43 -16.77 15.37
N MET A 714 24.20 -17.51 14.28
CA MET A 714 23.18 -17.17 13.28
C MET A 714 21.80 -17.70 13.72
N PRO A 715 20.70 -17.01 13.38
CA PRO A 715 19.34 -17.48 13.67
C PRO A 715 19.08 -18.92 13.18
N ASP A 716 19.65 -19.28 12.03
CA ASP A 716 19.47 -20.61 11.42
C ASP A 716 20.57 -21.62 11.79
N GLY A 717 21.53 -21.24 12.64
CA GLY A 717 22.65 -22.09 13.08
C GLY A 717 23.75 -22.33 12.03
N TYR A 718 23.66 -21.72 10.85
CA TYR A 718 24.68 -21.80 9.79
C TYR A 718 24.83 -20.48 9.02
N LEU A 719 25.95 -20.33 8.32
CA LEU A 719 26.24 -19.30 7.34
C LEU A 719 26.15 -19.92 5.94
N LEU A 720 25.33 -19.33 5.08
CA LEU A 720 25.11 -19.81 3.71
C LEU A 720 26.04 -19.09 2.72
N LEU A 721 26.71 -19.86 1.88
CA LEU A 721 27.49 -19.37 0.74
C LEU A 721 26.92 -19.98 -0.54
N THR A 722 26.87 -19.23 -1.63
CA THR A 722 26.49 -19.74 -2.96
C THR A 722 27.70 -19.74 -3.89
N GLY A 723 27.66 -20.59 -4.90
CA GLY A 723 28.66 -20.62 -5.95
C GLY A 723 28.21 -21.46 -7.13
N TYR A 724 29.14 -21.66 -8.07
CA TYR A 724 28.94 -22.54 -9.21
C TYR A 724 29.94 -23.70 -9.13
N PRO A 725 29.54 -24.92 -9.51
CA PRO A 725 30.48 -26.03 -9.54
C PRO A 725 31.62 -25.71 -10.52
N GLU A 726 32.85 -25.83 -10.05
CA GLU A 726 34.03 -25.86 -10.91
C GLU A 726 33.86 -27.02 -11.91
N LYS A 727 34.07 -26.74 -13.20
CA LYS A 727 34.13 -27.80 -14.22
C LYS A 727 35.47 -28.50 -14.16
#